data_AF-A0AAN6KA56-F1
#
_entry.id   AF-A0AAN6KA56-F1
#
_cell.length_a   1.000
_cell.length_b   1.000
_cell.length_c   1.000
_cell.angle_alpha   90.00
_cell.angle_beta   90.00
_cell.angle_gamma   90.00
#
_symmetry.space_group_name_H-M   'P 1'
#
loop_
_entity.id
_entity.type
_entity.pdbx_description
1 polymer ?
#
loop_
_entity_poly.entity_id
_entity_poly.type
_entity_poly.pdbx_seq_one_letter_code
_entity_poly.pdbx_strand_id
1 'polypeptide(L)'
;MASVDTHVLIIGAGMSGLGLAVQLLRHGYTNSFELIEKESDVGGTWLVNQYPGTGCDVASHFYSYSFELNPDWSQKFSLRSEIQAYFRGVAEKYGIVPHVRFQSTVESARWVEESQYWEVTIKNWKTKETYVRRAKIVVSGVGSLSIPRKCEIPGADDFKGHLFHSAKWDSSFDWKDKDVVVLGNGCSATQFVPIMAKDTRKLTQFARQAQFLAERPNPIYSTAFKSLMRYVPFAMRLYRLKLYADMERDFAGFDVESGGKIRKQLKEENERYVKRMAPERYWDSVIPTHKIGCKRKVMDTDYLTTLHRDDMELISDDSVTEITETGVRCKSGREVKADAIVRATGFEVFRMLFPMQIVGQNGVTLNEHWDTHHQGSAQAYFGTCVPGFPNFFTLMGPNTVTGHLSVIYTVECQINFVLRLVGPILKSMQNPGRGLMASRQIVEAVDVKAEVAAQHSTWLQAKLNKLVWSSGCTSWALDPKTGVNIAMYPEYQFMFWFRSVFIPSTDFSYDVLDKKGGKHTYRSLTIGGWKGVQQFVSTAAVVAILAASVVGMRRPGGIEGITRSVESSMKGLLAQGKHLASFLRLHQTSQHIEAAFILTSTHLMGSKRTRTEMENQEKMDRFMPMFEHFRAELDEHHDRRERITKASRDITAASKKIIFTLQRVRTLNLLIPQHAVKANKQYYDAITAQVSAVSKDLQGLNAWRYNRQITGGCQEWMEAACFQHYLETASLLSHDDAAQKLKELDPNGPGIRLSPEDWVLGVYDMTGELMRFAITAMATSGELPSIKSPSSSEAMDVDNAATRQQRNVLTDMRGLRAALEGLDTGFGPFAKDASMKMRVMQTSVEKVEKALYGLIVRGAERPKGWMPEVEGGGGRAVEVEG
;
A
#
# COMPACT_ATOMS: atom_id res chain seq x y z
N MET A 1 -13.49 30.42 0.02
CA MET A 1 -13.33 29.48 -1.10
C MET A 1 -14.49 29.65 -2.05
N ALA A 2 -14.21 29.76 -3.35
CA ALA A 2 -15.25 29.69 -4.38
C ALA A 2 -15.91 28.29 -4.37
N SER A 3 -17.20 28.20 -4.72
CA SER A 3 -17.90 26.91 -4.79
C SER A 3 -17.36 26.08 -5.96
N VAL A 4 -16.85 24.89 -5.69
CA VAL A 4 -16.46 23.91 -6.71
C VAL A 4 -17.50 22.78 -6.76
N ASP A 5 -17.66 22.15 -7.92
CA ASP A 5 -18.60 21.05 -8.10
C ASP A 5 -18.02 19.70 -7.62
N THR A 6 -16.68 19.60 -7.56
CA THR A 6 -15.95 18.47 -6.98
C THR A 6 -14.60 18.94 -6.44
N HIS A 7 -14.04 18.28 -5.42
CA HIS A 7 -12.71 18.66 -4.92
C HIS A 7 -11.61 18.09 -5.82
N VAL A 8 -11.76 16.84 -6.26
CA VAL A 8 -10.79 16.15 -7.12
C VAL A 8 -11.49 15.58 -8.35
N LEU A 9 -11.10 16.03 -9.54
CA LEU A 9 -11.54 15.46 -10.80
C LEU A 9 -10.42 14.59 -11.38
N ILE A 10 -10.71 13.32 -11.62
CA ILE A 10 -9.76 12.34 -12.15
C ILE A 10 -10.12 12.06 -13.60
N ILE A 11 -9.15 12.12 -14.52
CA ILE A 11 -9.37 11.87 -15.94
C ILE A 11 -8.84 10.48 -16.27
N GLY A 12 -9.74 9.55 -16.61
CA GLY A 12 -9.46 8.15 -16.88
C GLY A 12 -9.73 7.22 -15.67
N ALA A 13 -10.42 6.12 -15.93
CA ALA A 13 -10.74 5.05 -14.98
C ALA A 13 -9.96 3.76 -15.27
N GLY A 14 -8.72 3.89 -15.76
CA GLY A 14 -7.73 2.82 -15.76
C GLY A 14 -7.10 2.61 -14.37
N MET A 15 -6.06 1.77 -14.28
CA MET A 15 -5.40 1.45 -13.01
C MET A 15 -4.87 2.68 -12.25
N SER A 16 -4.48 3.76 -12.92
CA SER A 16 -4.00 4.97 -12.26
C SER A 16 -5.14 5.73 -11.57
N GLY A 17 -6.23 6.00 -12.30
CA GLY A 17 -7.39 6.69 -11.76
C GLY A 17 -8.12 5.88 -10.69
N LEU A 18 -8.32 4.58 -10.92
CA LEU A 18 -8.91 3.68 -9.92
C LEU A 18 -8.07 3.64 -8.64
N GLY A 19 -6.74 3.54 -8.76
CA GLY A 19 -5.84 3.51 -7.61
C GLY A 19 -5.94 4.80 -6.79
N LEU A 20 -5.97 5.97 -7.45
CA LEU A 20 -6.13 7.26 -6.77
C LEU A 20 -7.49 7.36 -6.07
N ALA A 21 -8.57 6.97 -6.75
CA ALA A 21 -9.92 7.02 -6.20
C ALA A 21 -10.05 6.15 -4.93
N VAL A 22 -9.52 4.93 -4.97
CA VAL A 22 -9.48 4.05 -3.78
C VAL A 22 -8.68 4.68 -2.64
N GLN A 23 -7.53 5.30 -2.95
CA GLN A 23 -6.72 5.94 -1.92
C GLN A 23 -7.40 7.18 -1.33
N LEU A 24 -8.14 7.97 -2.12
CA LEU A 24 -8.96 9.07 -1.62
C LEU A 24 -10.01 8.57 -0.62
N LEU A 25 -10.72 7.48 -0.94
CA LEU A 25 -11.66 6.84 -0.02
C LEU A 25 -11.00 6.38 1.28
N ARG A 26 -9.85 5.70 1.18
CA ARG A 26 -9.09 5.22 2.35
C ARG A 26 -8.55 6.34 3.24
N HIS A 27 -8.41 7.55 2.71
CA HIS A 27 -8.04 8.75 3.46
C HIS A 27 -9.26 9.57 3.94
N GLY A 28 -10.49 9.07 3.75
CA GLY A 28 -11.71 9.69 4.25
C GLY A 28 -12.37 10.71 3.32
N TYR A 29 -11.99 10.77 2.04
CA TYR A 29 -12.55 11.69 1.05
C TYR A 29 -13.67 11.01 0.24
N THR A 30 -14.79 10.65 0.89
CA THR A 30 -15.83 9.77 0.31
C THR A 30 -16.74 10.41 -0.74
N ASN A 31 -17.02 11.71 -0.65
CA ASN A 31 -17.92 12.42 -1.57
C ASN A 31 -17.25 13.63 -2.25
N SER A 32 -15.94 13.56 -2.44
CA SER A 32 -15.13 14.71 -2.85
C SER A 32 -14.38 14.48 -4.17
N PHE A 33 -14.72 13.44 -4.92
CA PHE A 33 -14.10 13.15 -6.20
C PHE A 33 -15.06 12.55 -7.24
N GLU A 34 -14.67 12.69 -8.50
CA GLU A 34 -15.34 12.12 -9.67
C GLU A 34 -14.30 11.68 -10.70
N LEU A 35 -14.62 10.64 -11.47
CA LEU A 35 -13.79 10.17 -12.58
C LEU A 35 -14.52 10.39 -13.90
N ILE A 36 -13.81 10.84 -14.93
CA ILE A 36 -14.32 10.94 -16.31
C ILE A 36 -13.64 9.88 -17.16
N GLU A 37 -14.42 8.97 -17.76
CA GLU A 37 -13.93 7.84 -18.57
C GLU A 37 -14.59 7.83 -19.94
N LYS A 38 -13.78 7.72 -20.99
CA LYS A 38 -14.24 7.71 -22.38
C LYS A 38 -14.90 6.39 -22.76
N GLU A 39 -14.49 5.29 -22.14
CA GLU A 39 -15.02 3.96 -22.38
C GLU A 39 -16.32 3.72 -21.58
N SER A 40 -16.98 2.59 -21.84
CA SER A 40 -18.23 2.20 -21.19
C SER A 40 -18.05 1.53 -19.82
N ASP A 41 -16.82 1.19 -19.45
CA ASP A 41 -16.49 0.55 -18.17
C ASP A 41 -15.07 0.97 -17.72
N VAL A 42 -14.69 0.58 -16.51
CA VAL A 42 -13.34 0.81 -15.96
C VAL A 42 -12.34 -0.21 -16.50
N GLY A 43 -11.04 0.08 -16.40
CA GLY A 43 -9.97 -0.89 -16.70
C GLY A 43 -8.91 -0.39 -17.67
N GLY A 44 -9.19 0.66 -18.44
CA GLY A 44 -8.22 1.30 -19.35
C GLY A 44 -7.62 0.32 -20.35
N THR A 45 -6.30 0.12 -20.32
CA THR A 45 -5.57 -0.79 -21.22
C THR A 45 -6.20 -2.19 -21.28
N TRP A 46 -6.63 -2.74 -20.14
CA TRP A 46 -7.18 -4.09 -20.04
C TRP A 46 -8.62 -4.18 -20.55
N LEU A 47 -9.34 -3.06 -20.61
CA LEU A 47 -10.64 -2.99 -21.25
C LEU A 47 -10.50 -2.91 -22.78
N VAL A 48 -9.63 -2.02 -23.27
CA VAL A 48 -9.55 -1.64 -24.69
C VAL A 48 -8.78 -2.65 -25.55
N ASN A 49 -7.68 -3.23 -25.06
CA ASN A 49 -6.89 -4.17 -25.86
C ASN A 49 -7.50 -5.56 -25.79
N GLN A 50 -8.24 -5.93 -26.84
CA GLN A 50 -9.02 -7.18 -26.89
C GLN A 50 -8.45 -8.24 -27.84
N TYR A 51 -7.27 -8.01 -28.41
CA TYR A 51 -6.67 -8.96 -29.34
C TYR A 51 -6.38 -10.32 -28.68
N PRO A 52 -6.42 -11.44 -29.41
CA PRO A 52 -6.17 -12.77 -28.86
C PRO A 52 -4.81 -12.88 -28.18
N GLY A 53 -4.75 -13.54 -27.03
CA GLY A 53 -3.49 -13.74 -26.31
C GLY A 53 -2.99 -12.50 -25.55
N THR A 54 -3.75 -11.40 -25.53
CA THR A 54 -3.41 -10.22 -24.72
C THR A 54 -3.16 -10.65 -23.27
N GLY A 55 -1.96 -10.38 -22.75
CA GLY A 55 -1.56 -10.73 -21.39
C GLY A 55 -0.43 -9.87 -20.87
N CYS A 56 -0.26 -9.87 -19.54
CA CYS A 56 0.80 -9.10 -18.90
C CYS A 56 2.16 -9.79 -18.98
N ASP A 57 3.22 -8.99 -19.06
CA ASP A 57 4.61 -9.44 -19.00
C ASP A 57 5.22 -9.32 -17.58
N VAL A 58 4.42 -8.87 -16.61
CA VAL A 58 4.75 -8.81 -15.18
C VAL A 58 3.94 -9.87 -14.44
N ALA A 59 4.56 -10.53 -13.47
CA ALA A 59 3.87 -11.56 -12.70
C ALA A 59 2.64 -10.99 -11.97
N SER A 60 1.48 -11.67 -12.02
CA SER A 60 0.18 -11.13 -11.59
C SER A 60 0.14 -10.73 -10.12
N HIS A 61 0.84 -11.46 -9.24
CA HIS A 61 0.98 -11.11 -7.81
C HIS A 61 1.73 -9.79 -7.56
N PHE A 62 2.51 -9.32 -8.55
CA PHE A 62 3.19 -8.03 -8.53
C PHE A 62 2.49 -6.98 -9.42
N TYR A 63 1.82 -7.42 -10.49
CA TYR A 63 0.92 -6.63 -11.32
C TYR A 63 -0.50 -6.54 -10.71
N SER A 64 -0.55 -6.16 -9.44
CA SER A 64 -1.77 -5.88 -8.68
C SER A 64 -1.50 -4.75 -7.69
N TYR A 65 -2.52 -4.10 -7.14
CA TYR A 65 -2.34 -3.10 -6.08
C TYR A 65 -1.74 -3.74 -4.83
N SER A 66 -0.81 -3.03 -4.19
CA SER A 66 -0.18 -3.49 -2.94
C SER A 66 -1.16 -3.51 -1.76
N PHE A 67 -2.22 -2.72 -1.85
CA PHE A 67 -3.29 -2.64 -0.86
C PHE A 67 -4.46 -3.61 -1.10
N GLU A 68 -4.50 -4.28 -2.25
CA GLU A 68 -5.57 -5.21 -2.63
C GLU A 68 -4.97 -6.43 -3.33
N LEU A 69 -4.41 -7.34 -2.53
CA LEU A 69 -3.73 -8.53 -3.01
C LEU A 69 -4.76 -9.61 -3.39
N ASN A 70 -4.50 -10.33 -4.48
CA ASN A 70 -5.36 -11.41 -4.96
C ASN A 70 -4.63 -12.77 -4.83
N PRO A 71 -5.12 -13.70 -4.00
CA PRO A 71 -4.53 -15.04 -3.86
C PRO A 71 -4.94 -16.01 -4.98
N ASP A 72 -5.93 -15.65 -5.80
CA ASP A 72 -6.61 -16.56 -6.70
C ASP A 72 -6.11 -16.56 -8.14
N TRP A 73 -5.08 -15.77 -8.44
CA TRP A 73 -4.45 -15.72 -9.75
C TRP A 73 -4.24 -17.13 -10.31
N SER A 74 -4.66 -17.35 -11.54
CA SER A 74 -4.65 -18.65 -12.21
C SER A 74 -3.25 -19.13 -12.55
N GLN A 75 -2.37 -18.20 -12.94
CA GLN A 75 -1.03 -18.46 -13.42
C GLN A 75 -0.10 -17.28 -13.15
N LYS A 76 1.22 -17.48 -13.33
CA LYS A 76 2.22 -16.44 -13.06
C LYS A 76 1.99 -15.16 -13.85
N PHE A 77 1.68 -15.27 -15.14
CA PHE A 77 1.44 -14.14 -16.03
C PHE A 77 0.04 -14.24 -16.64
N SER A 78 -0.93 -13.58 -16.01
CA SER A 78 -2.35 -13.67 -16.39
C SER A 78 -2.67 -13.01 -17.73
N LEU A 79 -3.72 -13.53 -18.38
CA LEU A 79 -4.31 -12.95 -19.58
C LEU A 79 -5.21 -11.75 -19.22
N ARG A 80 -5.55 -10.97 -20.24
CA ARG A 80 -6.35 -9.74 -20.15
C ARG A 80 -7.65 -9.92 -19.36
N SER A 81 -8.42 -10.98 -19.61
CA SER A 81 -9.73 -11.19 -18.96
C SER A 81 -9.63 -11.25 -17.43
N GLU A 82 -8.64 -11.98 -16.91
CA GLU A 82 -8.42 -12.12 -15.47
C GLU A 82 -7.95 -10.81 -14.83
N ILE A 83 -7.08 -10.06 -15.52
CA ILE A 83 -6.59 -8.75 -15.05
C ILE A 83 -7.71 -7.71 -15.07
N GLN A 84 -8.52 -7.69 -16.12
CA GLN A 84 -9.69 -6.84 -16.23
C GLN A 84 -10.70 -7.16 -15.11
N ALA A 85 -10.97 -8.44 -14.85
CA ALA A 85 -11.83 -8.87 -13.76
C ALA A 85 -11.30 -8.42 -12.39
N TYR A 86 -9.98 -8.49 -12.17
CA TYR A 86 -9.36 -7.96 -10.96
C TYR A 86 -9.63 -6.46 -10.78
N PHE A 87 -9.29 -5.61 -11.76
CA PHE A 87 -9.49 -4.16 -11.62
C PHE A 87 -10.97 -3.77 -11.51
N ARG A 88 -11.84 -4.45 -12.27
CA ARG A 88 -13.29 -4.25 -12.18
C ARG A 88 -13.80 -4.62 -10.78
N GLY A 89 -13.37 -5.76 -10.23
CA GLY A 89 -13.71 -6.19 -8.88
C GLY A 89 -13.19 -5.26 -7.79
N VAL A 90 -12.00 -4.67 -7.95
CA VAL A 90 -11.52 -3.60 -7.05
C VAL A 90 -12.45 -2.39 -7.11
N ALA A 91 -12.85 -1.95 -8.31
CA ALA A 91 -13.76 -0.82 -8.46
C ALA A 91 -15.12 -1.07 -7.79
N GLU A 92 -15.64 -2.30 -7.82
CA GLU A 92 -16.89 -2.68 -7.14
C GLU A 92 -16.73 -2.75 -5.63
N LYS A 93 -15.67 -3.42 -5.16
CA LYS A 93 -15.38 -3.58 -3.73
C LYS A 93 -15.31 -2.25 -2.99
N TYR A 94 -14.73 -1.25 -3.63
CA TYR A 94 -14.59 0.10 -3.05
C TYR A 94 -15.70 1.07 -3.48
N GLY A 95 -16.72 0.60 -4.22
CA GLY A 95 -17.84 1.44 -4.65
C GLY A 95 -17.45 2.60 -5.55
N ILE A 96 -16.46 2.43 -6.43
CA ILE A 96 -15.93 3.49 -7.31
C ILE A 96 -16.83 3.76 -8.52
N VAL A 97 -17.49 2.72 -9.05
CA VAL A 97 -18.30 2.79 -10.29
C VAL A 97 -19.30 3.96 -10.28
N PRO A 98 -20.06 4.22 -9.19
CA PRO A 98 -21.00 5.35 -9.13
C PRO A 98 -20.34 6.74 -9.25
N HIS A 99 -19.03 6.86 -8.95
CA HIS A 99 -18.26 8.10 -9.08
C HIS A 99 -17.73 8.30 -10.51
N VAL A 100 -17.95 7.36 -11.43
CA VAL A 100 -17.44 7.45 -12.81
C VAL A 100 -18.52 7.98 -13.75
N ARG A 101 -18.16 8.93 -14.60
CA ARG A 101 -18.93 9.36 -15.77
C ARG A 101 -18.34 8.67 -17.00
N PHE A 102 -18.96 7.56 -17.39
CA PHE A 102 -18.59 6.79 -18.57
C PHE A 102 -18.97 7.50 -19.87
N GLN A 103 -18.43 7.00 -20.97
CA GLN A 103 -18.69 7.50 -22.32
C GLN A 103 -18.49 9.01 -22.43
N SER A 104 -17.56 9.58 -21.65
CA SER A 104 -17.35 11.01 -21.51
C SER A 104 -15.86 11.34 -21.69
N THR A 105 -15.56 12.39 -22.45
CA THR A 105 -14.17 12.81 -22.71
C THR A 105 -13.98 14.24 -22.20
N VAL A 106 -12.86 14.49 -21.53
CA VAL A 106 -12.42 15.86 -21.21
C VAL A 106 -11.79 16.46 -22.46
N GLU A 107 -12.35 17.57 -22.95
CA GLU A 107 -11.84 18.30 -24.12
C GLU A 107 -10.81 19.35 -23.70
N SER A 108 -11.07 20.06 -22.58
CA SER A 108 -10.12 21.01 -22.01
C SER A 108 -10.23 21.13 -20.50
N ALA A 109 -9.13 21.48 -19.83
CA ALA A 109 -9.11 21.95 -18.45
C ALA A 109 -8.36 23.29 -18.39
N ARG A 110 -8.99 24.33 -17.84
CA ARG A 110 -8.42 25.68 -17.73
C ARG A 110 -8.33 26.12 -16.28
N TRP A 111 -7.15 26.58 -15.87
CA TRP A 111 -6.96 27.18 -14.56
C TRP A 111 -7.57 28.59 -14.51
N VAL A 112 -8.38 28.85 -13.49
CA VAL A 112 -8.97 30.16 -13.20
C VAL A 112 -8.21 30.78 -12.04
N GLU A 113 -7.31 31.71 -12.34
CA GLU A 113 -6.39 32.29 -11.34
C GLU A 113 -7.10 33.02 -10.21
N GLU A 114 -8.13 33.81 -10.52
CA GLU A 114 -8.87 34.60 -9.54
C GLU A 114 -9.56 33.73 -8.48
N SER A 115 -10.02 32.55 -8.90
CA SER A 115 -10.80 31.65 -8.05
C SER A 115 -10.04 30.39 -7.60
N GLN A 116 -8.81 30.21 -8.09
CA GLN A 116 -7.91 29.11 -7.75
C GLN A 116 -8.54 27.71 -7.95
N TYR A 117 -9.24 27.49 -9.07
CA TYR A 117 -9.78 26.17 -9.45
C TYR A 117 -9.63 25.92 -10.95
N TRP A 118 -9.88 24.69 -11.37
CA TRP A 118 -9.93 24.26 -12.76
C TRP A 118 -11.37 24.24 -13.29
N GLU A 119 -11.60 24.83 -14.46
CA GLU A 119 -12.79 24.62 -15.28
C GLU A 119 -12.52 23.52 -16.29
N VAL A 120 -13.25 22.41 -16.17
CA VAL A 120 -13.07 21.21 -16.99
C VAL A 120 -14.26 21.08 -17.93
N THR A 121 -14.01 21.19 -19.23
CA THR A 121 -15.01 20.99 -20.28
C THR A 121 -15.08 19.52 -20.65
N ILE A 122 -16.27 18.93 -20.52
CA ILE A 122 -16.53 17.50 -20.66
C ILE A 122 -17.60 17.30 -21.73
N LYS A 123 -17.32 16.40 -22.68
CA LYS A 123 -18.25 15.97 -23.70
C LYS A 123 -18.75 14.56 -23.41
N ASN A 124 -20.06 14.41 -23.24
CA ASN A 124 -20.72 13.12 -23.12
C ASN A 124 -21.05 12.58 -24.51
N TRP A 125 -20.48 11.45 -24.91
CA TRP A 125 -20.66 10.88 -26.24
C TRP A 125 -21.99 10.15 -26.43
N LYS A 126 -22.67 9.80 -25.34
CA LYS A 126 -24.01 9.21 -25.35
C LYS A 126 -25.08 10.27 -25.57
N THR A 127 -25.05 11.37 -24.82
CA THR A 127 -26.04 12.47 -24.94
C THR A 127 -25.64 13.54 -25.97
N LYS A 128 -24.37 13.57 -26.40
CA LYS A 128 -23.75 14.62 -27.22
C LYS A 128 -23.67 15.99 -26.54
N GLU A 129 -23.99 16.07 -25.25
CA GLU A 129 -23.91 17.30 -24.46
C GLU A 129 -22.46 17.61 -24.08
N THR A 130 -22.11 18.90 -24.14
CA THR A 130 -20.87 19.44 -23.58
C THR A 130 -21.21 20.34 -22.40
N TYR A 131 -20.57 20.10 -21.26
CA TYR A 131 -20.80 20.86 -20.02
C TYR A 131 -19.48 21.12 -19.28
N VAL A 132 -19.49 22.08 -18.36
CA VAL A 132 -18.31 22.47 -17.56
C VAL A 132 -18.45 21.98 -16.12
N ARG A 133 -17.35 21.50 -15.55
CA ARG A 133 -17.23 21.16 -14.12
C ARG A 133 -16.06 21.89 -13.49
N ARG A 134 -16.31 22.50 -12.34
CA ARG A 134 -15.30 23.19 -11.53
C ARG A 134 -14.70 22.21 -10.53
N ALA A 135 -13.38 22.07 -10.57
CA ALA A 135 -12.64 21.16 -9.71
C ALA A 135 -11.47 21.87 -9.02
N LYS A 136 -11.25 21.63 -7.73
CA LYS A 136 -10.11 22.23 -7.02
C LYS A 136 -8.78 21.64 -7.48
N ILE A 137 -8.77 20.33 -7.69
CA ILE A 137 -7.62 19.51 -8.10
C ILE A 137 -8.03 18.70 -9.32
N VAL A 138 -7.16 18.62 -10.31
CA VAL A 138 -7.35 17.77 -11.50
C VAL A 138 -6.19 16.79 -11.60
N VAL A 139 -6.49 15.50 -11.74
CA VAL A 139 -5.47 14.46 -11.91
C VAL A 139 -5.71 13.66 -13.18
N SER A 140 -4.76 13.72 -14.11
CA SER A 140 -4.77 12.91 -15.32
C SER A 140 -4.24 11.50 -15.03
N GLY A 141 -5.05 10.49 -15.33
CA GLY A 141 -4.71 9.06 -15.30
C GLY A 141 -4.95 8.37 -16.64
N VAL A 142 -4.87 9.12 -17.75
CA VAL A 142 -5.22 8.67 -19.11
C VAL A 142 -4.22 7.67 -19.73
N GLY A 143 -3.03 7.57 -19.15
CA GLY A 143 -1.93 6.73 -19.64
C GLY A 143 -1.29 7.23 -20.93
N SER A 144 -0.12 6.67 -21.28
CA SER A 144 0.69 7.08 -22.44
C SER A 144 0.60 6.14 -23.65
N LEU A 145 -0.07 4.99 -23.52
CA LEU A 145 -0.18 3.94 -24.56
C LEU A 145 -1.65 3.66 -24.91
N SER A 146 -2.37 4.69 -25.34
CA SER A 146 -3.83 4.60 -25.57
C SER A 146 -4.30 5.02 -26.97
N ILE A 147 -3.51 5.82 -27.70
CA ILE A 147 -3.85 6.29 -29.05
C ILE A 147 -3.07 5.47 -30.08
N PRO A 148 -3.73 4.65 -30.91
CA PRO A 148 -3.07 3.91 -31.99
C PRO A 148 -2.44 4.85 -33.01
N ARG A 149 -1.28 4.48 -33.57
CA ARG A 149 -0.71 5.25 -34.69
C ARG A 149 -1.64 5.25 -35.90
N LYS A 150 -1.72 6.36 -36.63
CA LYS A 150 -2.48 6.41 -37.89
C LYS A 150 -1.82 5.49 -38.93
N CYS A 151 -2.61 4.95 -39.88
CA CYS A 151 -2.02 4.27 -41.02
C CYS A 151 -1.47 5.34 -41.96
N GLU A 152 -0.16 5.32 -42.21
CA GLU A 152 0.50 6.24 -43.14
C GLU A 152 0.91 5.55 -44.45
N ILE A 153 0.59 4.25 -44.60
CA ILE A 153 0.87 3.50 -45.82
C ILE A 153 -0.16 3.93 -46.89
N PRO A 154 0.28 4.38 -48.08
CA PRO A 154 -0.62 4.73 -49.17
C PRO A 154 -1.59 3.61 -49.54
N GLY A 155 -2.79 3.96 -50.01
CA GLY A 155 -3.83 3.02 -50.45
C GLY A 155 -4.60 2.31 -49.31
N ALA A 156 -4.35 2.68 -48.04
CA ALA A 156 -5.05 2.12 -46.89
C ALA A 156 -6.58 2.26 -46.95
N ASP A 157 -7.09 3.37 -47.49
CA ASP A 157 -8.53 3.66 -47.59
C ASP A 157 -9.21 2.88 -48.74
N ASP A 158 -8.43 2.34 -49.69
CA ASP A 158 -8.92 1.64 -50.88
C ASP A 158 -8.99 0.12 -50.72
N PHE A 159 -8.41 -0.42 -49.64
CA PHE A 159 -8.39 -1.86 -49.35
C PHE A 159 -9.81 -2.42 -49.20
N LYS A 160 -10.12 -3.50 -49.93
CA LYS A 160 -11.47 -4.10 -49.91
C LYS A 160 -11.68 -5.12 -48.78
N GLY A 161 -10.62 -5.53 -48.10
CA GLY A 161 -10.66 -6.45 -46.95
C GLY A 161 -10.74 -5.74 -45.60
N HIS A 162 -10.50 -6.48 -44.52
CA HIS A 162 -10.50 -5.93 -43.15
C HIS A 162 -9.17 -5.27 -42.79
N LEU A 163 -9.16 -3.96 -42.55
CA LEU A 163 -7.96 -3.23 -42.08
C LEU A 163 -8.19 -2.67 -40.67
N PHE A 164 -7.48 -3.21 -39.67
CA PHE A 164 -7.63 -2.76 -38.29
C PHE A 164 -6.33 -2.79 -37.50
N HIS A 165 -6.30 -2.07 -36.38
CA HIS A 165 -5.15 -1.97 -35.48
C HIS A 165 -5.35 -2.87 -34.25
N SER A 166 -4.30 -3.46 -33.71
CA SER A 166 -4.39 -4.38 -32.55
C SER A 166 -5.12 -3.78 -31.34
N ALA A 167 -4.90 -2.49 -31.07
CA ALA A 167 -5.59 -1.74 -30.01
C ALA A 167 -7.06 -1.38 -30.31
N LYS A 168 -7.55 -1.60 -31.53
CA LYS A 168 -8.96 -1.47 -31.95
C LYS A 168 -9.36 -2.76 -32.67
N TRP A 169 -9.29 -3.87 -31.93
CA TRP A 169 -9.49 -5.20 -32.47
C TRP A 169 -10.90 -5.35 -33.06
N ASP A 170 -10.99 -5.83 -34.29
CA ASP A 170 -12.26 -6.18 -34.94
C ASP A 170 -12.64 -7.61 -34.53
N SER A 171 -13.56 -7.73 -33.56
CA SER A 171 -14.04 -9.03 -33.09
C SER A 171 -15.06 -9.69 -34.03
N SER A 172 -15.51 -8.99 -35.08
CA SER A 172 -16.45 -9.54 -36.06
C SER A 172 -15.76 -10.33 -37.18
N PHE A 173 -14.45 -10.13 -37.35
CA PHE A 173 -13.66 -10.80 -38.39
C PHE A 173 -13.27 -12.22 -37.97
N ASP A 174 -13.78 -13.21 -38.72
CA ASP A 174 -13.32 -14.60 -38.66
C ASP A 174 -12.13 -14.81 -39.61
N TRP A 175 -10.95 -15.07 -39.04
CA TRP A 175 -9.71 -15.28 -39.78
C TRP A 175 -9.50 -16.72 -40.26
N LYS A 176 -10.44 -17.63 -39.96
CA LYS A 176 -10.33 -19.03 -40.36
C LYS A 176 -10.29 -19.17 -41.89
N ASP A 177 -9.32 -19.96 -42.37
CA ASP A 177 -9.10 -20.24 -43.80
C ASP A 177 -8.88 -18.97 -44.67
N LYS A 178 -8.46 -17.86 -44.04
CA LYS A 178 -8.16 -16.56 -44.69
C LYS A 178 -6.66 -16.30 -44.87
N ASP A 179 -6.32 -15.48 -45.86
CA ASP A 179 -4.98 -14.91 -45.99
C ASP A 179 -4.89 -13.63 -45.16
N VAL A 180 -3.98 -13.59 -44.19
CA VAL A 180 -3.83 -12.46 -43.27
C VAL A 180 -2.43 -11.88 -43.37
N VAL A 181 -2.36 -10.56 -43.52
CA VAL A 181 -1.11 -9.80 -43.43
C VAL A 181 -1.01 -9.13 -42.07
N VAL A 182 0.14 -9.26 -41.40
CA VAL A 182 0.42 -8.61 -40.11
C VAL A 182 1.55 -7.60 -40.28
N LEU A 183 1.29 -6.34 -39.92
CA LEU A 183 2.29 -5.27 -39.99
C LEU A 183 2.86 -4.98 -38.60
N GLY A 184 4.11 -5.40 -38.37
CA GLY A 184 4.84 -5.22 -37.11
C GLY A 184 5.04 -6.51 -36.32
N ASN A 185 6.08 -6.51 -35.48
CA ASN A 185 6.54 -7.64 -34.66
C ASN A 185 6.81 -7.25 -33.19
N GLY A 186 6.14 -6.19 -32.70
CA GLY A 186 6.21 -5.80 -31.29
C GLY A 186 5.42 -6.75 -30.37
N CYS A 187 5.33 -6.40 -29.08
CA CYS A 187 4.70 -7.24 -28.06
C CYS A 187 3.26 -7.70 -28.40
N SER A 188 2.47 -6.86 -29.07
CA SER A 188 1.11 -7.24 -29.47
C SER A 188 1.12 -8.35 -30.51
N ALA A 189 1.94 -8.24 -31.55
CA ALA A 189 2.00 -9.23 -32.63
C ALA A 189 2.48 -10.58 -32.11
N THR A 190 3.51 -10.60 -31.26
CA THR A 190 4.02 -11.86 -30.71
C THR A 190 2.98 -12.61 -29.87
N GLN A 191 1.97 -11.92 -29.35
CA GLN A 191 0.87 -12.52 -28.58
C GLN A 191 -0.26 -13.07 -29.46
N PHE A 192 -0.70 -12.35 -30.49
CA PHE A 192 -1.84 -12.81 -31.32
C PHE A 192 -1.43 -13.66 -32.53
N VAL A 193 -0.24 -13.48 -33.10
CA VAL A 193 0.22 -14.24 -34.27
C VAL A 193 0.21 -15.75 -34.02
N PRO A 194 0.70 -16.27 -32.89
CA PRO A 194 0.67 -17.71 -32.61
C PRO A 194 -0.73 -18.31 -32.49
N ILE A 195 -1.72 -17.48 -32.16
CA ILE A 195 -3.12 -17.90 -32.07
C ILE A 195 -3.76 -17.85 -33.46
N MET A 196 -3.59 -16.76 -34.20
CA MET A 196 -4.16 -16.61 -35.54
C MET A 196 -3.59 -17.63 -36.52
N ALA A 197 -2.27 -17.84 -36.49
CA ALA A 197 -1.58 -18.73 -37.42
C ALA A 197 -2.12 -20.17 -37.41
N LYS A 198 -2.80 -20.61 -36.34
CA LYS A 198 -3.37 -21.96 -36.24
C LYS A 198 -4.52 -22.19 -37.22
N ASP A 199 -5.30 -21.15 -37.50
CA ASP A 199 -6.56 -21.25 -38.23
C ASP A 199 -6.56 -20.49 -39.57
N THR A 200 -5.57 -19.63 -39.83
CA THR A 200 -5.42 -18.92 -41.11
C THR A 200 -5.00 -19.86 -42.24
N ARG A 201 -5.40 -19.56 -43.49
CA ARG A 201 -4.89 -20.25 -44.68
C ARG A 201 -3.43 -19.90 -44.96
N LYS A 202 -3.08 -18.61 -44.83
CA LYS A 202 -1.71 -18.11 -44.90
C LYS A 202 -1.56 -16.87 -44.03
N LEU A 203 -0.50 -16.80 -43.24
CA LEU A 203 -0.13 -15.61 -42.47
C LEU A 203 1.19 -15.06 -42.97
N THR A 204 1.19 -13.83 -43.47
CA THR A 204 2.42 -13.12 -43.87
C THR A 204 2.66 -11.93 -42.95
N GLN A 205 3.77 -11.96 -42.22
CA GLN A 205 4.14 -10.91 -41.28
C GLN A 205 5.31 -10.09 -41.78
N PHE A 206 5.17 -8.77 -41.74
CA PHE A 206 6.24 -7.83 -42.04
C PHE A 206 6.88 -7.30 -40.75
N ALA A 207 8.17 -7.57 -40.59
CA ALA A 207 8.95 -7.25 -39.39
C ALA A 207 10.18 -6.40 -39.73
N ARG A 208 10.09 -5.08 -39.53
CA ARG A 208 11.18 -4.15 -39.88
C ARG A 208 12.42 -4.28 -38.99
N GLN A 209 12.23 -4.52 -37.69
CA GLN A 209 13.33 -4.60 -36.74
C GLN A 209 13.07 -5.72 -35.74
N ALA A 210 14.00 -6.66 -35.62
CA ALA A 210 13.97 -7.73 -34.64
C ALA A 210 13.82 -7.21 -33.20
N GLN A 211 13.23 -8.01 -32.31
CA GLN A 211 13.05 -7.71 -30.88
C GLN A 211 13.80 -8.76 -30.05
N PHE A 212 14.31 -8.39 -28.87
CA PHE A 212 14.87 -9.37 -27.94
C PHE A 212 13.75 -10.24 -27.35
N LEU A 213 13.74 -11.52 -27.71
CA LEU A 213 12.70 -12.49 -27.33
C LEU A 213 13.21 -13.41 -26.21
N ALA A 214 12.62 -13.31 -25.02
CA ALA A 214 13.03 -14.08 -23.85
C ALA A 214 12.02 -15.20 -23.56
N GLU A 215 12.53 -16.30 -23.01
CA GLU A 215 11.69 -17.39 -22.53
C GLU A 215 10.71 -16.90 -21.46
N ARG A 216 9.47 -17.39 -21.53
CA ARG A 216 8.40 -17.03 -20.59
C ARG A 216 7.82 -18.27 -19.89
N PRO A 217 8.48 -18.78 -18.83
CA PRO A 217 7.87 -19.81 -17.99
C PRO A 217 6.62 -19.26 -17.32
N ASN A 218 5.45 -19.80 -17.66
CA ASN A 218 4.16 -19.34 -17.16
C ASN A 218 3.40 -20.47 -16.43
N PRO A 219 3.89 -20.90 -15.25
CA PRO A 219 3.27 -22.00 -14.53
C PRO A 219 1.86 -21.64 -14.06
N ILE A 220 0.95 -22.62 -14.15
CA ILE A 220 -0.37 -22.58 -13.53
C ILE A 220 -0.19 -22.75 -12.02
N TYR A 221 -0.84 -21.90 -11.24
CA TYR A 221 -0.77 -21.98 -9.78
C TYR A 221 -1.69 -23.09 -9.26
N SER A 222 -1.10 -24.03 -8.51
CA SER A 222 -1.85 -25.13 -7.90
C SER A 222 -2.78 -24.66 -6.78
N THR A 223 -3.79 -25.47 -6.44
CA THR A 223 -4.68 -25.20 -5.30
C THR A 223 -3.89 -25.04 -4.00
N ALA A 224 -2.83 -25.83 -3.80
CA ALA A 224 -1.96 -25.71 -2.63
C ALA A 224 -1.24 -24.35 -2.58
N PHE A 225 -0.74 -23.86 -3.73
CA PHE A 225 -0.12 -22.53 -3.82
C PHE A 225 -1.13 -21.42 -3.50
N LYS A 226 -2.35 -21.49 -4.07
CA LYS A 226 -3.41 -20.51 -3.80
C LYS A 226 -3.83 -20.52 -2.32
N SER A 227 -3.96 -21.71 -1.72
CA SER A 227 -4.24 -21.86 -0.29
C SER A 227 -3.12 -21.27 0.59
N LEU A 228 -1.85 -21.49 0.24
CA LEU A 228 -0.72 -20.86 0.92
C LEU A 228 -0.82 -19.34 0.88
N MET A 229 -1.06 -18.77 -0.30
CA MET A 229 -1.21 -17.32 -0.48
C MET A 229 -2.40 -16.75 0.31
N ARG A 230 -3.50 -17.49 0.40
CA ARG A 230 -4.73 -17.05 1.09
C ARG A 230 -4.64 -17.11 2.61
N TYR A 231 -4.13 -18.22 3.16
CA TYR A 231 -4.28 -18.52 4.59
C TYR A 231 -3.03 -18.28 5.42
N VAL A 232 -1.83 -18.31 4.83
CA VAL A 232 -0.60 -18.07 5.58
C VAL A 232 -0.31 -16.56 5.66
N PRO A 233 -0.25 -15.97 6.87
CA PRO A 233 0.04 -14.55 7.02
C PRO A 233 1.32 -14.14 6.31
N PHE A 234 1.29 -12.99 5.65
CA PHE A 234 2.41 -12.39 4.92
C PHE A 234 2.93 -13.16 3.70
N ALA A 235 2.46 -14.37 3.39
CA ALA A 235 2.95 -15.17 2.26
C ALA A 235 2.91 -14.41 0.92
N MET A 236 1.76 -13.80 0.58
CA MET A 236 1.63 -12.97 -0.62
C MET A 236 2.59 -11.76 -0.62
N ARG A 237 2.81 -11.13 0.54
CA ARG A 237 3.69 -9.96 0.64
C ARG A 237 5.16 -10.35 0.45
N LEU A 238 5.58 -11.48 1.01
CA LEU A 238 6.93 -12.03 0.83
C LEU A 238 7.15 -12.48 -0.61
N TYR A 239 6.16 -13.15 -1.22
CA TYR A 239 6.24 -13.54 -2.62
C TYR A 239 6.32 -12.31 -3.55
N ARG A 240 5.52 -11.27 -3.25
CA ARG A 240 5.58 -10.00 -3.96
C ARG A 240 6.92 -9.29 -3.76
N LEU A 241 7.51 -9.32 -2.56
CA LEU A 241 8.83 -8.77 -2.28
C LEU A 241 9.93 -9.51 -3.06
N LYS A 242 9.83 -10.84 -3.17
CA LYS A 242 10.72 -11.63 -4.03
C LYS A 242 10.62 -11.17 -5.48
N LEU A 243 9.40 -11.09 -6.04
CA LEU A 243 9.18 -10.65 -7.42
C LEU A 243 9.74 -9.23 -7.65
N TYR A 244 9.51 -8.32 -6.71
CA TYR A 244 10.10 -6.98 -6.71
C TYR A 244 11.62 -7.04 -6.75
N ALA A 245 12.27 -7.77 -5.83
CA ALA A 245 13.72 -7.84 -5.74
C ALA A 245 14.34 -8.48 -6.99
N ASP A 246 13.70 -9.52 -7.53
CA ASP A 246 14.15 -10.20 -8.75
C ASP A 246 14.15 -9.25 -9.95
N MET A 247 13.09 -8.45 -10.11
CA MET A 247 12.98 -7.48 -11.20
C MET A 247 13.86 -6.25 -10.97
N GLU A 248 13.93 -5.72 -9.75
CA GLU A 248 14.71 -4.51 -9.42
C GLU A 248 16.22 -4.71 -9.66
N ARG A 249 16.71 -5.94 -9.49
CA ARG A 249 18.09 -6.31 -9.81
C ARG A 249 18.44 -6.10 -11.30
N ASP A 250 17.48 -6.24 -12.22
CA ASP A 250 17.72 -6.05 -13.66
C ASP A 250 18.18 -4.62 -13.97
N PHE A 251 17.90 -3.65 -13.09
CA PHE A 251 18.28 -2.25 -13.32
C PHE A 251 19.80 -2.06 -13.50
N ALA A 252 20.62 -2.86 -12.81
CA ALA A 252 22.07 -2.84 -12.94
C ALA A 252 22.55 -3.12 -14.38
N GLY A 253 21.73 -3.80 -15.20
CA GLY A 253 22.02 -4.06 -16.60
C GLY A 253 21.80 -2.87 -17.55
N PHE A 254 21.14 -1.79 -17.12
CA PHE A 254 20.88 -0.64 -18.02
C PHE A 254 22.01 0.38 -18.09
N ASP A 255 22.87 0.47 -17.07
CA ASP A 255 24.00 1.39 -17.07
C ASP A 255 25.03 1.02 -18.13
N VAL A 256 25.34 1.94 -19.06
CA VAL A 256 26.15 1.63 -20.26
C VAL A 256 27.56 1.17 -19.90
N GLU A 257 28.13 1.68 -18.81
CA GLU A 257 29.49 1.35 -18.40
C GLU A 257 29.51 0.09 -17.54
N SER A 258 28.89 0.13 -16.36
CA SER A 258 28.93 -0.95 -15.37
C SER A 258 28.12 -2.19 -15.76
N GLY A 259 27.04 -2.02 -16.53
CA GLY A 259 26.15 -3.10 -16.96
C GLY A 259 26.63 -3.89 -18.19
N GLY A 260 27.81 -3.57 -18.76
CA GLY A 260 28.29 -4.16 -20.01
C GLY A 260 28.38 -5.69 -20.01
N LYS A 261 28.95 -6.26 -18.93
CA LYS A 261 29.07 -7.73 -18.78
C LYS A 261 27.71 -8.42 -18.68
N ILE A 262 26.79 -7.84 -17.91
CA ILE A 262 25.41 -8.35 -17.75
C ILE A 262 24.70 -8.38 -19.10
N ARG A 263 24.78 -7.28 -19.87
CA ARG A 263 24.18 -7.22 -21.21
C ARG A 263 24.78 -8.21 -22.18
N LYS A 264 26.10 -8.43 -22.15
CA LYS A 264 26.76 -9.42 -23.00
C LYS A 264 26.21 -10.82 -22.72
N GLN A 265 26.15 -11.22 -21.45
CA GLN A 265 25.61 -12.51 -21.03
C GLN A 265 24.14 -12.68 -21.44
N LEU A 266 23.30 -11.67 -21.18
CA LEU A 266 21.89 -11.69 -21.57
C LEU A 266 21.69 -11.77 -23.09
N LYS A 267 22.56 -11.10 -23.87
CA LYS A 267 22.52 -11.17 -25.33
C LYS A 267 22.83 -12.60 -25.81
N GLU A 268 23.89 -13.20 -25.30
CA GLU A 268 24.27 -14.58 -25.65
C GLU A 268 23.19 -15.60 -25.24
N GLU A 269 22.57 -15.43 -24.09
CA GLU A 269 21.44 -16.26 -23.64
C GLU A 269 20.23 -16.11 -24.55
N ASN A 270 19.90 -14.88 -24.95
CA ASN A 270 18.81 -14.58 -25.87
C ASN A 270 19.04 -15.20 -27.25
N GLU A 271 20.23 -15.04 -27.81
CA GLU A 271 20.61 -15.63 -29.10
C GLU A 271 20.56 -17.16 -29.05
N ARG A 272 21.06 -17.77 -27.97
CA ARG A 272 20.97 -19.22 -27.75
C ARG A 272 19.51 -19.70 -27.68
N TYR A 273 18.64 -18.94 -27.02
CA TYR A 273 17.21 -19.25 -26.95
C TYR A 273 16.56 -19.17 -28.34
N VAL A 274 16.79 -18.06 -29.07
CA VAL A 274 16.22 -17.85 -30.41
C VAL A 274 16.66 -18.93 -31.39
N LYS A 275 17.96 -19.25 -31.43
CA LYS A 275 18.49 -20.31 -32.32
C LYS A 275 17.94 -21.69 -32.02
N ARG A 276 17.58 -21.94 -30.75
CA ARG A 276 16.96 -23.20 -30.33
C ARG A 276 15.49 -23.30 -30.74
N MET A 277 14.75 -22.19 -30.69
CA MET A 277 13.30 -22.19 -30.85
C MET A 277 12.83 -21.86 -32.28
N ALA A 278 13.57 -21.02 -33.01
CA ALA A 278 13.21 -20.56 -34.35
C ALA A 278 13.93 -21.37 -35.45
N PRO A 279 13.33 -21.57 -36.63
CA PRO A 279 14.00 -22.23 -37.74
C PRO A 279 15.16 -21.36 -38.28
N GLU A 280 16.21 -22.03 -38.77
CA GLU A 280 17.45 -21.39 -39.21
C GLU A 280 17.24 -20.30 -40.27
N ARG A 281 16.30 -20.51 -41.20
CA ARG A 281 15.96 -19.55 -42.27
C ARG A 281 15.54 -18.16 -41.80
N TYR A 282 15.13 -18.01 -40.54
CA TYR A 282 14.68 -16.72 -39.98
C TYR A 282 15.65 -16.11 -38.96
N TRP A 283 16.81 -16.73 -38.68
CA TRP A 283 17.72 -16.22 -37.65
C TRP A 283 18.15 -14.78 -37.89
N ASP A 284 18.47 -14.41 -39.13
CA ASP A 284 18.84 -13.04 -39.50
C ASP A 284 17.68 -12.04 -39.34
N SER A 285 16.44 -12.52 -39.44
CA SER A 285 15.21 -11.73 -39.26
C SER A 285 14.83 -11.52 -37.79
N VAL A 286 15.16 -12.47 -36.90
CA VAL A 286 14.69 -12.45 -35.50
C VAL A 286 15.78 -12.16 -34.46
N ILE A 287 17.08 -12.30 -34.80
CA ILE A 287 18.18 -11.97 -33.91
C ILE A 287 18.49 -10.46 -33.97
N PRO A 288 18.33 -9.69 -32.88
CA PRO A 288 18.51 -8.25 -32.95
C PRO A 288 19.97 -7.80 -32.98
N THR A 289 20.26 -6.80 -33.81
CA THR A 289 21.58 -6.14 -33.91
C THR A 289 21.78 -5.00 -32.91
N HIS A 290 20.68 -4.47 -32.36
CA HIS A 290 20.71 -3.36 -31.39
C HIS A 290 21.09 -3.83 -29.97
N LYS A 291 21.41 -2.90 -29.06
CA LYS A 291 21.85 -3.26 -27.69
C LYS A 291 20.70 -3.81 -26.85
N ILE A 292 20.91 -4.94 -26.17
CA ILE A 292 19.91 -5.50 -25.25
C ILE A 292 19.61 -4.52 -24.11
N GLY A 293 18.32 -4.44 -23.73
CA GLY A 293 17.83 -3.53 -22.71
C GLY A 293 17.47 -2.12 -23.20
N CYS A 294 17.84 -1.74 -24.43
CA CYS A 294 17.43 -0.44 -24.97
C CYS A 294 15.94 -0.37 -25.37
N LYS A 295 15.32 -1.53 -25.58
CA LYS A 295 13.88 -1.73 -25.65
C LYS A 295 13.47 -2.72 -24.55
N ARG A 296 12.19 -2.69 -24.18
CA ARG A 296 11.61 -3.70 -23.29
C ARG A 296 11.71 -5.07 -23.97
N LYS A 297 12.26 -6.05 -23.26
CA LYS A 297 12.35 -7.44 -23.73
C LYS A 297 10.93 -7.97 -23.98
N VAL A 298 10.74 -8.68 -25.09
CA VAL A 298 9.47 -9.31 -25.43
C VAL A 298 9.49 -10.74 -24.90
N MET A 299 8.45 -11.12 -24.18
CA MET A 299 8.31 -12.49 -23.68
C MET A 299 7.72 -13.38 -24.77
N ASP A 300 8.39 -14.47 -25.10
CA ASP A 300 7.91 -15.40 -26.12
C ASP A 300 6.62 -16.09 -25.66
N THR A 301 5.64 -16.13 -26.55
CA THR A 301 4.32 -16.75 -26.33
C THR A 301 4.03 -17.72 -27.48
N ASP A 302 4.98 -18.63 -27.71
CA ASP A 302 5.01 -19.58 -28.83
C ASP A 302 5.22 -18.90 -30.20
N TYR A 303 5.72 -17.67 -30.23
CA TYR A 303 5.96 -16.91 -31.45
C TYR A 303 7.08 -17.51 -32.27
N LEU A 304 8.21 -17.85 -31.64
CA LEU A 304 9.34 -18.47 -32.35
C LEU A 304 8.96 -19.85 -32.91
N THR A 305 8.20 -20.64 -32.14
CA THR A 305 7.69 -21.95 -32.57
C THR A 305 6.76 -21.83 -33.78
N THR A 306 5.93 -20.78 -33.83
CA THR A 306 4.99 -20.55 -34.94
C THR A 306 5.69 -20.38 -36.29
N LEU A 307 6.94 -19.89 -36.29
CA LEU A 307 7.72 -19.69 -37.52
C LEU A 307 8.12 -20.98 -38.26
N HIS A 308 7.98 -22.15 -37.61
CA HIS A 308 8.21 -23.45 -38.25
C HIS A 308 7.08 -23.88 -39.18
N ARG A 309 5.91 -23.25 -39.12
CA ARG A 309 4.79 -23.62 -39.98
C ARG A 309 5.06 -23.27 -41.45
N ASP A 310 4.49 -24.05 -42.35
CA ASP A 310 4.62 -23.83 -43.81
C ASP A 310 3.71 -22.71 -44.33
N ASP A 311 2.61 -22.43 -43.60
CA ASP A 311 1.65 -21.37 -43.90
C ASP A 311 2.00 -20.02 -43.21
N MET A 312 3.15 -19.95 -42.54
CA MET A 312 3.66 -18.74 -41.88
C MET A 312 4.90 -18.21 -42.59
N GLU A 313 4.82 -16.97 -43.04
CA GLU A 313 5.92 -16.27 -43.71
C GLU A 313 6.31 -15.00 -42.95
N LEU A 314 7.57 -14.89 -42.53
CA LEU A 314 8.13 -13.69 -41.93
C LEU A 314 9.03 -12.97 -42.94
N ILE A 315 8.68 -11.73 -43.27
CA ILE A 315 9.40 -10.88 -44.22
C ILE A 315 10.05 -9.72 -43.46
N SER A 316 11.38 -9.63 -43.51
CA SER A 316 12.15 -8.59 -42.81
C SER A 316 12.95 -7.66 -43.73
N ASP A 317 13.23 -8.11 -44.95
CA ASP A 317 14.10 -7.48 -45.95
C ASP A 317 13.33 -6.77 -47.08
N ASP A 318 12.04 -7.06 -47.24
CA ASP A 318 11.18 -6.46 -48.27
C ASP A 318 10.02 -5.66 -47.64
N SER A 319 10.18 -4.35 -47.55
CA SER A 319 9.23 -3.45 -46.89
C SER A 319 7.97 -3.20 -47.74
N VAL A 320 6.81 -3.14 -47.09
CA VAL A 320 5.56 -2.68 -47.72
C VAL A 320 5.67 -1.21 -48.14
N THR A 321 5.34 -0.91 -49.39
CA THR A 321 5.32 0.45 -49.96
C THR A 321 3.90 0.99 -50.12
N GLU A 322 2.92 0.13 -50.36
CA GLU A 322 1.53 0.48 -50.64
C GLU A 322 0.58 -0.65 -50.19
N ILE A 323 -0.60 -0.29 -49.71
CA ILE A 323 -1.75 -1.19 -49.56
C ILE A 323 -2.55 -1.12 -50.85
N THR A 324 -2.73 -2.24 -51.54
CA THR A 324 -3.53 -2.32 -52.76
C THR A 324 -4.97 -2.69 -52.42
N GLU A 325 -5.88 -2.67 -53.39
CA GLU A 325 -7.28 -3.08 -53.17
C GLU A 325 -7.42 -4.50 -52.60
N THR A 326 -6.45 -5.39 -52.89
CA THR A 326 -6.50 -6.82 -52.54
C THR A 326 -5.39 -7.29 -51.59
N GLY A 327 -4.54 -6.39 -51.08
CA GLY A 327 -3.44 -6.78 -50.21
C GLY A 327 -2.36 -5.71 -50.04
N VAL A 328 -1.08 -6.10 -50.11
CA VAL A 328 0.06 -5.19 -50.00
C VAL A 328 1.06 -5.36 -51.13
N ARG A 329 1.67 -4.27 -51.56
CA ARG A 329 2.80 -4.25 -52.49
C ARG A 329 4.09 -3.97 -51.71
N CYS A 330 5.11 -4.77 -51.99
CA CYS A 330 6.43 -4.62 -51.40
C CYS A 330 7.36 -3.82 -52.31
N LYS A 331 8.50 -3.38 -51.76
CA LYS A 331 9.53 -2.62 -52.47
C LYS A 331 10.11 -3.40 -53.66
N SER A 332 10.22 -4.72 -53.56
CA SER A 332 10.64 -5.59 -54.66
C SER A 332 9.67 -5.63 -55.85
N GLY A 333 8.45 -5.10 -55.69
CA GLY A 333 7.33 -5.26 -56.62
C GLY A 333 6.45 -6.47 -56.33
N ARG A 334 6.83 -7.33 -55.38
CA ARG A 334 6.02 -8.47 -54.92
C ARG A 334 4.67 -8.00 -54.39
N GLU A 335 3.60 -8.68 -54.82
CA GLU A 335 2.26 -8.50 -54.25
C GLU A 335 1.93 -9.65 -53.29
N VAL A 336 1.39 -9.31 -52.13
CA VAL A 336 0.91 -10.26 -51.13
C VAL A 336 -0.59 -10.01 -50.93
N LYS A 337 -1.41 -10.97 -51.36
CA LYS A 337 -2.87 -10.90 -51.18
C LYS A 337 -3.24 -11.06 -49.70
N ALA A 338 -4.31 -10.38 -49.29
CA ALA A 338 -4.82 -10.46 -47.94
C ALA A 338 -6.33 -10.25 -47.92
N ASP A 339 -7.04 -11.13 -47.21
CA ASP A 339 -8.42 -10.90 -46.78
C ASP A 339 -8.48 -9.88 -45.63
N ALA A 340 -7.41 -9.82 -44.82
CA ALA A 340 -7.27 -8.85 -43.73
C ALA A 340 -5.82 -8.40 -43.51
N ILE A 341 -5.66 -7.14 -43.09
CA ILE A 341 -4.40 -6.54 -42.68
C ILE A 341 -4.52 -6.09 -41.21
N VAL A 342 -3.75 -6.74 -40.33
CA VAL A 342 -3.70 -6.44 -38.90
C VAL A 342 -2.47 -5.59 -38.59
N ARG A 343 -2.69 -4.38 -38.11
CA ARG A 343 -1.62 -3.43 -37.76
C ARG A 343 -1.23 -3.56 -36.29
N ALA A 344 -0.01 -4.03 -36.05
CA ALA A 344 0.65 -4.06 -34.74
C ALA A 344 1.74 -2.98 -34.65
N THR A 345 1.39 -1.76 -35.07
CA THR A 345 2.33 -0.64 -35.31
C THR A 345 2.57 0.27 -34.10
N GLY A 346 2.03 -0.08 -32.92
CA GLY A 346 2.24 0.66 -31.67
C GLY A 346 1.33 1.89 -31.51
N PHE A 347 1.76 2.83 -30.66
CA PHE A 347 0.96 3.96 -30.20
C PHE A 347 1.63 5.32 -30.49
N GLU A 348 0.83 6.38 -30.46
CA GLU A 348 1.30 7.78 -30.43
C GLU A 348 1.66 8.17 -29.00
N VAL A 349 2.96 8.20 -28.71
CA VAL A 349 3.48 8.36 -27.35
C VAL A 349 4.06 9.75 -27.06
N PHE A 350 4.46 10.48 -28.10
CA PHE A 350 5.18 11.76 -27.95
C PHE A 350 4.22 12.93 -27.67
N ARG A 351 2.96 12.82 -28.10
CA ARG A 351 1.93 13.83 -27.85
C ARG A 351 1.17 13.52 -26.57
N MET A 352 1.83 13.71 -25.42
CA MET A 352 1.21 13.45 -24.12
C MET A 352 -0.05 14.30 -23.92
N LEU A 353 -1.10 13.68 -23.36
CA LEU A 353 -2.42 14.28 -23.10
C LEU A 353 -3.21 14.76 -24.34
N PHE A 354 -2.69 14.63 -25.56
CA PHE A 354 -3.43 14.97 -26.77
C PHE A 354 -4.68 14.08 -26.93
N PRO A 355 -5.83 14.59 -27.45
CA PRO A 355 -6.11 15.96 -27.90
C PRO A 355 -6.61 16.92 -26.82
N MET A 356 -6.60 16.52 -25.55
CA MET A 356 -7.07 17.34 -24.44
C MET A 356 -6.18 18.58 -24.26
N GLN A 357 -6.81 19.75 -24.13
CA GLN A 357 -6.11 21.02 -23.92
C GLN A 357 -6.04 21.35 -22.44
N ILE A 358 -4.82 21.42 -21.88
CA ILE A 358 -4.60 21.84 -20.50
C ILE A 358 -4.03 23.26 -20.52
N VAL A 359 -4.73 24.20 -19.90
CA VAL A 359 -4.39 25.63 -19.88
C VAL A 359 -4.10 26.06 -18.46
N GLY A 360 -2.85 26.42 -18.18
CA GLY A 360 -2.37 26.82 -16.86
C GLY A 360 -2.49 28.34 -16.64
N GLN A 361 -1.58 28.85 -15.81
CA GLN A 361 -1.46 30.27 -15.51
C GLN A 361 -1.14 31.10 -16.77
N ASN A 362 -1.53 32.36 -16.76
CA ASN A 362 -1.38 33.33 -17.85
C ASN A 362 -1.98 32.87 -19.18
N GLY A 363 -2.92 31.93 -19.15
CA GLY A 363 -3.53 31.35 -20.35
C GLY A 363 -2.61 30.46 -21.19
N VAL A 364 -1.44 30.07 -20.67
CA VAL A 364 -0.46 29.25 -21.38
C VAL A 364 -0.92 27.79 -21.43
N THR A 365 -0.94 27.20 -22.61
CA THR A 365 -1.25 25.77 -22.77
C THR A 365 -0.05 24.89 -22.39
N LEU A 366 -0.31 23.66 -21.99
CA LEU A 366 0.74 22.69 -21.64
C LEU A 366 1.67 22.38 -22.82
N ASN A 367 1.13 22.33 -24.04
CA ASN A 367 1.94 22.14 -25.24
C ASN A 367 2.84 23.35 -25.50
N GLU A 368 2.33 24.58 -25.39
CA GLU A 368 3.15 25.80 -25.51
C GLU A 368 4.24 25.87 -24.44
N HIS A 369 3.94 25.44 -23.21
CA HIS A 369 4.94 25.33 -22.15
C HIS A 369 6.08 24.38 -22.54
N TRP A 370 5.76 23.18 -23.04
CA TRP A 370 6.78 22.23 -23.50
C TRP A 370 7.52 22.70 -24.76
N ASP A 371 6.83 23.34 -25.70
CA ASP A 371 7.45 23.94 -26.89
C ASP A 371 8.47 25.00 -26.50
N THR A 372 8.12 25.87 -25.54
CA THR A 372 8.97 26.98 -25.08
C THR A 372 10.16 26.51 -24.25
N HIS A 373 9.95 25.60 -23.29
CA HIS A 373 10.99 25.23 -22.33
C HIS A 373 11.76 23.95 -22.68
N HIS A 374 11.20 23.11 -23.56
CA HIS A 374 11.69 21.75 -23.79
C HIS A 374 11.65 21.34 -25.27
N GLN A 375 11.58 22.29 -26.21
CA GLN A 375 11.56 22.04 -27.66
C GLN A 375 10.45 21.06 -28.07
N GLY A 376 9.31 21.12 -27.38
CA GLY A 376 8.12 20.29 -27.61
C GLY A 376 8.18 18.91 -26.95
N SER A 377 9.29 18.57 -26.27
CA SER A 377 9.40 17.31 -25.52
C SER A 377 8.70 17.42 -24.17
N ALA A 378 7.78 16.50 -23.90
CA ALA A 378 7.08 16.48 -22.63
C ALA A 378 8.04 16.22 -21.45
N GLN A 379 8.03 17.10 -20.46
CA GLN A 379 8.82 16.98 -19.23
C GLN A 379 7.98 17.42 -18.02
N ALA A 380 8.24 16.80 -16.87
CA ALA A 380 7.55 17.11 -15.62
C ALA A 380 8.42 16.78 -14.41
N TYR A 381 8.31 17.57 -13.34
CA TYR A 381 8.92 17.24 -12.05
C TYR A 381 8.30 15.95 -11.50
N PHE A 382 9.14 14.97 -11.19
CA PHE A 382 8.72 13.64 -10.74
C PHE A 382 7.73 12.96 -11.72
N GLY A 383 7.78 13.35 -13.00
CA GLY A 383 6.83 12.90 -14.02
C GLY A 383 5.37 13.23 -13.72
N THR A 384 5.11 14.17 -12.80
CA THR A 384 3.79 14.40 -12.20
C THR A 384 3.35 15.86 -12.28
N CYS A 385 4.25 16.80 -12.00
CA CYS A 385 3.93 18.23 -11.89
C CYS A 385 4.64 19.06 -12.96
N VAL A 386 3.96 20.04 -13.53
CA VAL A 386 4.54 20.99 -14.50
C VAL A 386 4.36 22.40 -13.93
N PRO A 387 5.43 23.22 -13.87
CA PRO A 387 5.35 24.56 -13.28
C PRO A 387 4.38 25.45 -14.07
N GLY A 388 3.58 26.25 -13.37
CA GLY A 388 2.52 27.07 -13.97
C GLY A 388 1.19 26.35 -14.15
N PHE A 389 1.09 25.08 -13.71
CA PHE A 389 -0.13 24.28 -13.74
C PHE A 389 -0.52 23.85 -12.32
N PRO A 390 -0.85 24.81 -11.44
CA PRO A 390 -1.16 24.53 -10.03
C PRO A 390 -2.32 23.55 -9.88
N ASN A 391 -2.23 22.67 -8.88
CA ASN A 391 -3.23 21.63 -8.59
C ASN A 391 -3.53 20.65 -9.74
N PHE A 392 -2.77 20.68 -10.84
CA PHE A 392 -2.85 19.69 -11.90
C PHE A 392 -1.72 18.68 -11.78
N PHE A 393 -2.06 17.40 -11.86
CA PHE A 393 -1.11 16.30 -11.71
C PHE A 393 -1.32 15.25 -12.79
N THR A 394 -0.23 14.66 -13.27
CA THR A 394 -0.30 13.53 -14.22
C THR A 394 0.27 12.27 -13.59
N LEU A 395 -0.54 11.21 -13.52
CA LEU A 395 -0.06 9.86 -13.21
C LEU A 395 0.40 9.20 -14.52
N MET A 396 1.52 8.48 -14.48
CA MET A 396 2.16 7.94 -15.68
C MET A 396 2.53 9.00 -16.73
N GLY A 397 2.98 10.16 -16.26
CA GLY A 397 3.50 11.23 -17.11
C GLY A 397 4.92 10.97 -17.62
N PRO A 398 5.63 12.01 -18.09
CA PRO A 398 6.98 11.89 -18.62
C PRO A 398 7.95 11.26 -17.63
N ASN A 399 8.87 10.44 -18.11
CA ASN A 399 9.97 9.86 -17.34
C ASN A 399 9.58 9.07 -16.08
N THR A 400 8.41 8.42 -16.09
CA THR A 400 7.98 7.54 -14.99
C THR A 400 8.09 6.06 -15.32
N VAL A 401 8.21 5.70 -16.60
CA VAL A 401 8.23 4.28 -17.01
C VAL A 401 9.56 3.65 -16.65
N THR A 402 9.53 2.36 -16.30
CA THR A 402 10.74 1.56 -16.14
C THR A 402 10.79 0.40 -17.12
N GLY A 403 12.01 0.09 -17.55
CA GLY A 403 12.26 -1.01 -18.49
C GLY A 403 12.16 -2.39 -17.83
N HIS A 404 12.25 -2.44 -16.49
CA HIS A 404 12.37 -3.68 -15.71
C HIS A 404 11.27 -3.92 -14.70
N LEU A 405 10.53 -2.90 -14.23
CA LEU A 405 9.60 -3.04 -13.10
C LEU A 405 8.12 -2.92 -13.50
N SER A 406 7.24 -3.09 -12.51
CA SER A 406 5.78 -2.96 -12.65
C SER A 406 5.36 -1.50 -12.65
N VAL A 407 4.57 -1.12 -13.65
CA VAL A 407 3.96 0.22 -13.74
C VAL A 407 3.05 0.55 -12.54
N ILE A 408 2.41 -0.46 -11.95
CA ILE A 408 1.53 -0.27 -10.79
C ILE A 408 2.33 0.24 -9.58
N TYR A 409 3.57 -0.22 -9.41
CA TYR A 409 4.44 0.25 -8.34
C TYR A 409 4.72 1.76 -8.48
N THR A 410 5.10 2.19 -9.68
CA THR A 410 5.36 3.60 -10.00
C THR A 410 4.10 4.45 -9.76
N VAL A 411 2.94 3.98 -10.24
CA VAL A 411 1.66 4.64 -10.07
C VAL A 411 1.28 4.79 -8.59
N GLU A 412 1.46 3.74 -7.78
CA GLU A 412 1.21 3.83 -6.33
C GLU A 412 2.15 4.83 -5.64
N CYS A 413 3.40 4.95 -6.09
CA CYS A 413 4.32 5.98 -5.61
C CYS A 413 3.84 7.38 -6.00
N GLN A 414 3.41 7.59 -7.25
CA GLN A 414 2.88 8.87 -7.70
C GLN A 414 1.57 9.25 -6.99
N ILE A 415 0.65 8.31 -6.78
CA ILE A 415 -0.58 8.55 -6.00
C ILE A 415 -0.22 9.02 -4.59
N ASN A 416 0.71 8.33 -3.94
CA ASN A 416 1.20 8.69 -2.62
C ASN A 416 1.85 10.09 -2.58
N PHE A 417 2.60 10.44 -3.62
CA PHE A 417 3.22 11.75 -3.79
C PHE A 417 2.15 12.84 -3.96
N VAL A 418 1.19 12.66 -4.87
CA VAL A 418 0.07 13.59 -5.11
C VAL A 418 -0.73 13.81 -3.83
N LEU A 419 -1.14 12.75 -3.12
CA LEU A 419 -1.91 12.87 -1.88
C LEU A 419 -1.17 13.63 -0.77
N ARG A 420 0.17 13.56 -0.74
CA ARG A 420 0.99 14.36 0.19
C ARG A 420 0.98 15.84 -0.17
N LEU A 421 1.04 16.16 -1.47
CA LEU A 421 1.00 17.54 -1.98
C LEU A 421 -0.37 18.18 -1.80
N VAL A 422 -1.45 17.47 -2.11
CA VAL A 422 -2.81 18.02 -2.02
C VAL A 422 -3.42 17.89 -0.62
N GLY A 423 -2.81 17.11 0.27
CA GLY A 423 -3.29 16.90 1.62
C GLY A 423 -3.58 18.19 2.42
N PRO A 424 -2.72 19.23 2.38
CA PRO A 424 -3.02 20.54 2.97
C PRO A 424 -4.29 21.19 2.40
N ILE A 425 -4.46 21.17 1.06
CA ILE A 425 -5.63 21.74 0.37
C ILE A 425 -6.90 21.00 0.80
N LEU A 426 -6.90 19.67 0.70
CA LEU A 426 -8.07 18.85 1.05
C LEU A 426 -8.47 18.99 2.53
N LYS A 427 -7.50 19.13 3.44
CA LYS A 427 -7.76 19.39 4.86
C LYS A 427 -8.35 20.76 5.11
N SER A 428 -7.89 21.79 4.40
CA SER A 428 -8.49 23.13 4.45
C SER A 428 -9.95 23.11 3.98
N MET A 429 -10.30 22.26 3.01
CA MET A 429 -11.68 22.11 2.52
C MET A 429 -12.61 21.33 3.47
N GLN A 430 -12.11 20.32 4.19
CA GLN A 430 -12.92 19.52 5.11
C GLN A 430 -13.27 20.21 6.44
N ASN A 431 -12.44 21.17 6.90
CA ASN A 431 -12.58 21.79 8.22
C ASN A 431 -12.82 23.32 8.17
N PRO A 432 -13.94 23.81 7.61
CA PRO A 432 -14.21 25.24 7.54
C PRO A 432 -14.58 25.93 8.87
N GLY A 433 -14.26 25.38 10.06
CA GLY A 433 -14.41 26.16 11.31
C GLY A 433 -14.75 25.45 12.64
N ARG A 434 -14.28 24.23 12.93
CA ARG A 434 -14.56 23.58 14.23
C ARG A 434 -13.29 23.28 15.04
N GLY A 435 -12.90 24.25 15.89
CA GLY A 435 -11.91 24.05 16.94
C GLY A 435 -11.32 25.36 17.45
N LEU A 436 -11.32 25.59 18.77
CA LEU A 436 -10.77 26.79 19.42
C LEU A 436 -9.24 26.96 19.18
N MET A 437 -8.55 25.90 18.75
CA MET A 437 -7.09 25.85 18.49
C MET A 437 -6.71 25.42 17.06
N ALA A 438 -7.67 25.27 16.12
CA ALA A 438 -7.34 24.85 14.76
C ALA A 438 -6.68 26.01 13.96
N SER A 439 -5.52 25.76 13.35
CA SER A 439 -4.83 26.72 12.49
C SER A 439 -5.74 27.14 11.31
N ARG A 440 -6.18 28.40 11.32
CA ARG A 440 -7.08 29.06 10.35
C ARG A 440 -6.47 29.35 8.96
N GLN A 441 -5.46 28.61 8.51
CA GLN A 441 -4.85 28.86 7.19
C GLN A 441 -5.58 28.06 6.10
N ILE A 442 -6.11 28.78 5.12
CA ILE A 442 -6.75 28.19 3.95
C ILE A 442 -5.68 28.04 2.86
N VAL A 443 -5.42 26.80 2.47
CA VAL A 443 -4.48 26.48 1.39
C VAL A 443 -5.28 26.29 0.11
N GLU A 444 -5.04 27.13 -0.89
CA GLU A 444 -5.83 27.18 -2.14
C GLU A 444 -5.14 26.43 -3.28
N ALA A 445 -3.82 26.52 -3.39
CA ALA A 445 -3.10 25.90 -4.49
C ALA A 445 -1.71 25.41 -4.08
N VAL A 446 -1.19 24.45 -4.84
CA VAL A 446 0.19 24.01 -4.80
C VAL A 446 0.74 23.95 -6.22
N ASP A 447 1.93 24.50 -6.42
CA ASP A 447 2.67 24.43 -7.67
C ASP A 447 4.13 24.08 -7.41
N VAL A 448 4.76 23.43 -8.40
CA VAL A 448 6.20 23.17 -8.39
C VAL A 448 6.93 24.43 -8.86
N LYS A 449 8.05 24.77 -8.22
CA LYS A 449 8.84 25.93 -8.63
C LYS A 449 9.55 25.65 -9.97
N ALA A 450 9.52 26.63 -10.88
CA ALA A 450 10.07 26.49 -12.23
C ALA A 450 11.57 26.14 -12.24
N GLU A 451 12.36 26.78 -11.38
CA GLU A 451 13.78 26.52 -11.24
C GLU A 451 14.08 25.09 -10.75
N VAL A 452 13.22 24.54 -9.89
CA VAL A 452 13.36 23.18 -9.36
C VAL A 452 12.97 22.16 -10.43
N ALA A 453 11.90 22.41 -11.19
CA ALA A 453 11.50 21.59 -12.32
C ALA A 453 12.60 21.55 -13.42
N ALA A 454 13.24 22.70 -13.70
CA ALA A 454 14.36 22.78 -14.63
C ALA A 454 15.59 22.03 -14.13
N GLN A 455 15.97 22.19 -12.85
CA GLN A 455 17.08 21.44 -12.25
C GLN A 455 16.83 19.92 -12.26
N HIS A 456 15.60 19.51 -11.95
CA HIS A 456 15.19 18.11 -12.02
C HIS A 456 15.37 17.55 -13.43
N SER A 457 14.88 18.27 -14.43
CA SER A 457 14.96 17.91 -15.84
C SER A 457 16.42 17.74 -16.31
N THR A 458 17.28 18.70 -15.97
CA THR A 458 18.73 18.62 -16.28
C THR A 458 19.38 17.41 -15.62
N TRP A 459 19.12 17.17 -14.33
CA TRP A 459 19.63 16.00 -13.61
C TRP A 459 19.16 14.69 -14.25
N LEU A 460 17.87 14.63 -14.61
CA LEU A 460 17.22 13.46 -15.18
C LEU A 460 17.85 13.09 -16.52
N GLN A 461 17.98 14.05 -17.44
CA GLN A 461 18.56 13.81 -18.76
C GLN A 461 20.06 13.48 -18.66
N ALA A 462 20.81 14.14 -17.78
CA ALA A 462 22.21 13.80 -17.54
C ALA A 462 22.41 12.36 -17.05
N LYS A 463 21.47 11.83 -16.24
CA LYS A 463 21.47 10.43 -15.81
C LYS A 463 21.04 9.49 -16.93
N LEU A 464 19.97 9.81 -17.67
CA LEU A 464 19.48 9.00 -18.79
C LEU A 464 20.55 8.81 -19.88
N ASN A 465 21.38 9.82 -20.13
CA ASN A 465 22.48 9.74 -21.09
C ASN A 465 23.53 8.66 -20.76
N LYS A 466 23.59 8.19 -19.51
CA LYS A 466 24.47 7.09 -19.09
C LYS A 466 23.82 5.71 -19.20
N LEU A 467 22.54 5.65 -19.55
CA LEU A 467 21.77 4.42 -19.63
C LEU A 467 21.56 3.98 -21.08
N VAL A 468 21.39 2.67 -21.27
CA VAL A 468 21.31 2.03 -22.59
C VAL A 468 20.13 2.54 -23.42
N TRP A 469 19.09 3.08 -22.78
CA TRP A 469 17.93 3.69 -23.45
C TRP A 469 18.30 4.91 -24.32
N SER A 470 19.38 5.62 -23.99
CA SER A 470 19.86 6.77 -24.77
C SER A 470 21.07 6.43 -25.66
N SER A 471 21.42 5.15 -25.80
CA SER A 471 22.64 4.71 -26.51
C SER A 471 22.48 4.53 -28.03
N GLY A 472 21.49 5.20 -28.64
CA GLY A 472 21.26 5.22 -30.10
C GLY A 472 20.24 4.21 -30.65
N CYS A 473 19.44 3.56 -29.79
CA CYS A 473 18.35 2.70 -30.25
C CYS A 473 17.11 3.49 -30.63
N THR A 474 16.52 3.21 -31.80
CA THR A 474 15.18 3.71 -32.15
C THR A 474 14.14 3.05 -31.23
N SER A 475 13.62 3.78 -30.26
CA SER A 475 12.57 3.32 -29.34
C SER A 475 11.47 4.36 -29.22
N TRP A 476 10.34 3.98 -28.65
CA TRP A 476 9.24 4.91 -28.34
C TRP A 476 9.58 5.86 -27.17
N ALA A 477 10.73 5.68 -26.50
CA ALA A 477 11.15 6.51 -25.38
C ALA A 477 11.89 7.80 -25.80
N LEU A 478 12.53 7.79 -26.98
CA LEU A 478 13.30 8.92 -27.49
C LEU A 478 12.44 9.73 -28.46
N ASP A 479 12.29 11.02 -28.17
CA ASP A 479 11.63 11.94 -29.08
C ASP A 479 12.43 12.01 -30.40
N PRO A 480 11.80 11.76 -31.56
CA PRO A 480 12.51 11.69 -32.83
C PRO A 480 13.03 13.04 -33.32
N LYS A 481 12.49 14.16 -32.81
CA LYS A 481 12.92 15.51 -33.18
C LYS A 481 14.07 16.00 -32.31
N THR A 482 13.97 15.79 -31.00
CA THR A 482 14.93 16.36 -30.03
C THR A 482 15.99 15.35 -29.56
N GLY A 483 15.73 14.05 -29.73
CA GLY A 483 16.56 12.98 -29.18
C GLY A 483 16.45 12.81 -27.65
N VAL A 484 15.59 13.61 -27.00
CA VAL A 484 15.39 13.58 -25.54
C VAL A 484 14.60 12.34 -25.15
N ASN A 485 15.00 11.70 -24.04
CA ASN A 485 14.22 10.59 -23.49
C ASN A 485 13.07 11.13 -22.64
N ILE A 486 11.84 10.92 -23.08
CA ILE A 486 10.62 11.44 -22.44
C ILE A 486 9.87 10.39 -21.61
N ALA A 487 10.31 9.13 -21.62
CA ALA A 487 9.53 8.03 -21.06
C ALA A 487 10.17 7.39 -19.83
N MET A 488 11.49 7.22 -19.83
CA MET A 488 12.18 6.37 -18.87
C MET A 488 12.59 7.12 -17.61
N TYR A 489 12.48 6.47 -16.45
CA TYR A 489 13.06 6.95 -15.19
C TYR A 489 14.49 6.42 -15.02
N PRO A 490 15.49 7.25 -14.64
CA PRO A 490 16.90 6.89 -14.71
C PRO A 490 17.49 6.27 -13.44
N GLU A 491 16.70 5.83 -12.48
CA GLU A 491 17.21 5.18 -11.25
C GLU A 491 16.37 3.98 -10.82
N TYR A 492 16.90 3.26 -9.84
CA TYR A 492 16.19 2.22 -9.09
C TYR A 492 14.82 2.72 -8.59
N GLN A 493 13.83 1.84 -8.58
CA GLN A 493 12.47 2.15 -8.15
C GLN A 493 12.34 2.36 -6.65
N PHE A 494 13.21 1.78 -5.81
CA PHE A 494 13.21 2.17 -4.39
C PHE A 494 13.59 3.65 -4.20
N MET A 495 14.42 4.23 -5.09
CA MET A 495 14.73 5.67 -5.06
C MET A 495 13.53 6.50 -5.53
N PHE A 496 12.78 6.01 -6.51
CA PHE A 496 11.51 6.64 -6.92
C PHE A 496 10.52 6.67 -5.75
N TRP A 497 10.35 5.55 -5.05
CA TRP A 497 9.54 5.48 -3.83
C TRP A 497 10.06 6.42 -2.74
N PHE A 498 11.36 6.43 -2.47
CA PHE A 498 11.97 7.29 -1.45
C PHE A 498 11.66 8.78 -1.72
N ARG A 499 11.83 9.22 -2.98
CA ARG A 499 11.50 10.59 -3.41
C ARG A 499 10.00 10.90 -3.33
N SER A 500 9.12 9.92 -3.52
CA SER A 500 7.68 10.08 -3.32
C SER A 500 7.30 10.30 -1.85
N VAL A 501 8.12 9.82 -0.92
CA VAL A 501 7.89 9.92 0.53
C VAL A 501 8.54 11.18 1.10
N PHE A 502 9.81 11.44 0.79
CA PHE A 502 10.61 12.51 1.37
C PHE A 502 10.73 13.71 0.43
N ILE A 503 9.61 14.43 0.27
CA ILE A 503 9.49 15.58 -0.64
C ILE A 503 10.08 16.83 0.01
N PRO A 504 11.10 17.50 -0.58
CA PRO A 504 11.63 18.74 -0.03
C PRO A 504 10.55 19.84 -0.01
N SER A 505 10.37 20.51 1.12
CA SER A 505 9.36 21.56 1.27
C SER A 505 9.63 22.77 0.36
N THR A 506 10.90 22.99 0.00
CA THR A 506 11.36 24.08 -0.85
C THR A 506 11.00 23.91 -2.32
N ASP A 507 10.68 22.69 -2.75
CA ASP A 507 10.41 22.38 -4.16
C ASP A 507 9.04 22.91 -4.60
N PHE A 508 8.14 23.13 -3.64
CA PHE A 508 6.77 23.53 -3.86
C PHE A 508 6.46 24.89 -3.23
N SER A 509 5.59 25.62 -3.92
CA SER A 509 4.98 26.85 -3.45
C SER A 509 3.50 26.59 -3.20
N TYR A 510 3.02 26.93 -2.02
CA TYR A 510 1.60 26.86 -1.65
C TYR A 510 1.02 28.25 -1.60
N ASP A 511 -0.10 28.46 -2.27
CA ASP A 511 -0.90 29.66 -2.12
C ASP A 511 -1.78 29.55 -0.88
N VAL A 512 -1.55 30.44 0.08
CA VAL A 512 -2.24 30.48 1.37
C VAL A 512 -2.94 31.82 1.54
N LEU A 513 -4.25 31.76 1.75
CA LEU A 513 -5.10 32.90 2.04
C LEU A 513 -4.98 33.31 3.53
N ASP A 514 -4.69 34.59 3.79
CA ASP A 514 -4.60 35.12 5.16
C ASP A 514 -5.99 35.25 5.85
N LYS A 515 -5.99 35.20 7.20
CA LYS A 515 -7.16 35.19 8.10
C LYS A 515 -8.11 36.40 7.93
N LYS A 516 -7.67 37.48 7.29
CA LYS A 516 -8.46 38.69 7.02
C LYS A 516 -9.07 38.74 5.60
N GLY A 517 -8.95 37.67 4.83
CA GLY A 517 -9.77 37.45 3.62
C GLY A 517 -9.41 38.30 2.40
N GLY A 518 -8.12 38.42 2.05
CA GLY A 518 -7.82 39.09 0.77
C GLY A 518 -6.40 38.99 0.20
N LYS A 519 -5.36 38.69 0.99
CA LYS A 519 -3.98 38.62 0.45
C LYS A 519 -3.49 37.18 0.35
N HIS A 520 -3.22 36.78 -0.88
CA HIS A 520 -2.53 35.53 -1.22
C HIS A 520 -1.06 35.63 -0.80
N THR A 521 -0.58 34.61 -0.07
CA THR A 521 0.82 34.50 0.31
C THR A 521 1.38 33.16 -0.10
N TYR A 522 2.48 33.17 -0.83
CA TYR A 522 3.19 31.97 -1.23
C TYR A 522 4.08 31.46 -0.09
N ARG A 523 3.93 30.19 0.28
CA ARG A 523 4.65 29.56 1.39
C ARG A 523 5.15 28.17 1.02
N SER A 524 6.28 27.78 1.61
CA SER A 524 6.73 26.38 1.57
C SER A 524 6.17 25.63 2.79
N LEU A 525 5.60 24.44 2.58
CA LEU A 525 5.03 23.61 3.63
C LEU A 525 5.79 22.30 3.78
N THR A 526 6.09 21.90 5.01
CA THR A 526 6.66 20.58 5.29
C THR A 526 5.57 19.51 5.13
N ILE A 527 5.82 18.56 4.22
CA ILE A 527 4.90 17.48 3.86
C ILE A 527 5.62 16.13 3.86
N GLY A 528 4.86 15.05 3.66
CA GLY A 528 5.41 13.70 3.52
C GLY A 528 6.21 13.22 4.74
N GLY A 529 7.27 12.45 4.48
CA GLY A 529 8.14 11.88 5.50
C GLY A 529 8.81 12.93 6.39
N TRP A 530 9.16 14.10 5.84
CA TRP A 530 9.74 15.21 6.61
C TRP A 530 8.78 15.77 7.66
N LYS A 531 7.48 15.77 7.38
CA LYS A 531 6.47 16.16 8.38
C LYS A 531 6.42 15.15 9.54
N GLY A 532 6.54 13.86 9.23
CA GLY A 532 6.64 12.81 10.24
C GLY A 532 7.89 12.95 11.10
N VAL A 533 9.04 13.21 10.49
CA VAL A 533 10.30 13.50 11.19
C VAL A 533 10.17 14.74 12.07
N GLN A 534 9.62 15.84 11.54
CA GLN A 534 9.41 17.07 12.30
C GLN A 534 8.48 16.83 13.49
N GLN A 535 7.35 16.15 13.31
CA GLN A 535 6.42 15.82 14.40
C GLN A 535 7.09 14.94 15.46
N PHE A 536 7.88 13.95 15.06
CA PHE A 536 8.65 13.12 15.98
C PHE A 536 9.65 13.96 16.79
N VAL A 537 10.45 14.80 16.14
CA VAL A 537 11.42 15.68 16.79
C VAL A 537 10.74 16.68 17.72
N SER A 538 9.65 17.33 17.29
CA SER A 538 8.88 18.25 18.15
C SER A 538 8.28 17.55 19.36
N THR A 539 7.72 16.35 19.17
CA THR A 539 7.20 15.55 20.29
C THR A 539 8.31 15.16 21.26
N ALA A 540 9.46 14.72 20.75
CA ALA A 540 10.63 14.41 21.56
C ALA A 540 11.15 15.64 22.32
N ALA A 541 11.19 16.82 21.69
CA ALA A 541 11.60 18.07 22.31
C ALA A 541 10.63 18.53 23.40
N VAL A 542 9.31 18.44 23.18
CA VAL A 542 8.29 18.76 24.20
C VAL A 542 8.40 17.81 25.39
N VAL A 543 8.58 16.51 25.14
CA VAL A 543 8.82 15.51 26.20
C VAL A 543 10.10 15.83 26.98
N ALA A 544 11.18 16.24 26.30
CA ALA A 544 12.42 16.64 26.94
C ALA A 544 12.28 17.93 27.77
N ILE A 545 11.55 18.94 27.28
CA ILE A 545 11.29 20.19 28.00
C ILE A 545 10.40 19.94 29.23
N LEU A 546 9.36 19.12 29.11
CA LEU A 546 8.51 18.73 30.25
C LEU A 546 9.33 17.96 31.29
N ALA A 547 10.16 17.00 30.86
CA ALA A 547 11.07 16.28 31.74
C ALA A 547 12.07 17.24 32.44
N ALA A 548 12.64 18.19 31.71
CA ALA A 548 13.56 19.19 32.26
C ALA A 548 12.88 20.19 33.20
N SER A 549 11.61 20.52 32.98
CA SER A 549 10.80 21.39 33.85
C SER A 549 10.49 20.73 35.18
N VAL A 550 10.21 19.42 35.17
CA VAL A 550 10.03 18.60 36.38
C VAL A 550 11.33 18.45 37.17
N VAL A 551 12.48 18.38 36.49
CA VAL A 551 13.81 18.29 37.12
C VAL A 551 14.33 19.66 37.59
N GLY A 552 14.00 20.74 36.87
CA GLY A 552 14.42 22.12 37.15
C GLY A 552 13.78 22.73 38.39
N MET A 553 12.65 22.20 38.86
CA MET A 553 12.07 22.57 40.17
C MET A 553 12.94 22.12 41.37
N ARG A 554 14.07 21.41 41.14
CA ARG A 554 14.90 20.83 42.21
C ARG A 554 16.37 21.27 42.25
N ARG A 555 16.83 22.24 41.44
CA ARG A 555 18.24 22.69 41.50
C ARG A 555 18.42 24.22 41.38
N PRO A 556 19.37 24.83 42.12
CA PRO A 556 19.69 26.25 41.99
C PRO A 556 20.66 26.47 40.82
N GLY A 557 20.24 27.28 39.85
CA GLY A 557 20.96 27.54 38.60
C GLY A 557 19.94 27.57 37.46
N GLY A 558 19.34 28.75 37.25
CA GLY A 558 18.14 28.94 36.44
C GLY A 558 18.26 28.63 34.93
N ILE A 559 17.27 29.14 34.19
CA ILE A 559 16.90 28.88 32.78
C ILE A 559 18.08 28.75 31.79
N GLU A 560 19.23 29.38 32.05
CA GLU A 560 20.44 29.34 31.21
C GLU A 560 21.17 27.98 31.16
N GLY A 561 21.07 27.15 32.21
CA GLY A 561 21.68 25.80 32.19
C GLY A 561 20.90 24.82 31.33
N ILE A 562 19.58 25.04 31.23
CA ILE A 562 18.63 24.19 30.49
C ILE A 562 18.75 24.44 28.98
N THR A 563 18.90 25.71 28.56
CA THR A 563 19.06 26.07 27.15
C THR A 563 20.32 25.47 26.53
N ARG A 564 21.46 25.49 27.22
CA ARG A 564 22.72 24.89 26.72
C ARG A 564 22.66 23.36 26.57
N SER A 565 21.95 22.68 27.46
CA SER A 565 21.82 21.22 27.42
C SER A 565 20.92 20.77 26.25
N VAL A 566 19.79 21.45 26.04
CA VAL A 566 18.90 21.21 24.89
C VAL A 566 19.60 21.52 23.57
N GLU A 567 20.38 22.61 23.51
CA GLU A 567 21.13 23.00 22.32
C GLU A 567 22.21 21.96 21.94
N SER A 568 22.88 21.37 22.92
CA SER A 568 23.86 20.29 22.73
C SER A 568 23.22 19.01 22.16
N SER A 569 22.09 18.57 22.73
CA SER A 569 21.37 17.38 22.25
C SER A 569 20.79 17.57 20.84
N MET A 570 20.31 18.77 20.51
CA MET A 570 19.84 19.09 19.16
C MET A 570 20.99 19.12 18.14
N LYS A 571 22.16 19.65 18.50
CA LYS A 571 23.37 19.60 17.66
C LYS A 571 23.83 18.17 17.37
N GLY A 572 23.71 17.26 18.35
CA GLY A 572 24.03 15.83 18.17
C GLY A 572 23.09 15.09 17.19
N LEU A 573 21.78 15.31 17.31
CA LEU A 573 20.78 14.77 16.36
C LEU A 573 20.96 15.32 14.94
N LEU A 574 21.36 16.59 14.81
CA LEU A 574 21.67 17.22 13.52
C LEU A 574 22.93 16.63 12.87
N ALA A 575 23.97 16.32 13.66
CA ALA A 575 25.17 15.67 13.17
C ALA A 575 24.86 14.28 12.59
N GLN A 576 23.98 13.51 13.27
CA GLN A 576 23.51 12.22 12.77
C GLN A 576 22.66 12.34 11.49
N GLY A 577 21.78 13.35 11.41
CA GLY A 577 21.00 13.63 10.20
C GLY A 577 21.87 14.06 9.01
N LYS A 578 22.90 14.89 9.24
CA LYS A 578 23.90 15.27 8.22
C LYS A 578 24.74 14.08 7.77
N HIS A 579 25.12 13.18 8.68
CA HIS A 579 25.85 11.95 8.35
C HIS A 579 25.02 11.00 7.48
N LEU A 580 23.72 10.86 7.77
CA LEU A 580 22.81 10.05 6.97
C LEU A 580 22.59 10.64 5.57
N ALA A 581 22.45 11.97 5.47
CA ALA A 581 22.32 12.68 4.19
C ALA A 581 23.61 12.63 3.34
N SER A 582 24.80 12.69 3.96
CA SER A 582 26.08 12.56 3.26
C SER A 582 26.36 11.11 2.83
N PHE A 583 26.03 10.13 3.67
CA PHE A 583 26.11 8.70 3.35
C PHE A 583 25.23 8.32 2.15
N LEU A 584 24.08 8.97 1.99
CA LEU A 584 23.17 8.81 0.86
C LEU A 584 23.51 9.68 -0.37
N ARG A 585 24.63 10.43 -0.34
CA ARG A 585 25.07 11.38 -1.40
C ARG A 585 24.03 12.43 -1.79
N LEU A 586 23.20 12.89 -0.85
CA LEU A 586 22.18 13.91 -1.08
C LEU A 586 22.72 15.31 -0.73
N HIS A 587 23.50 15.91 -1.62
CA HIS A 587 24.13 17.22 -1.40
C HIS A 587 23.13 18.37 -1.15
N GLN A 588 21.91 18.32 -1.73
CA GLN A 588 20.87 19.34 -1.53
C GLN A 588 20.18 19.26 -0.15
N THR A 589 20.02 18.07 0.45
CA THR A 589 19.42 17.93 1.80
C THR A 589 20.28 18.47 2.94
N SER A 590 21.61 18.48 2.78
CA SER A 590 22.51 19.10 3.76
C SER A 590 22.22 20.60 3.92
N GLN A 591 21.91 21.27 2.80
CA GLN A 591 21.54 22.69 2.77
C GLN A 591 20.15 22.96 3.35
N HIS A 592 19.19 22.04 3.23
CA HIS A 592 17.85 22.18 3.84
C HIS A 592 17.86 22.04 5.36
N ILE A 593 18.73 21.18 5.90
CA ILE A 593 18.97 21.09 7.34
C ILE A 593 19.59 22.40 7.85
N GLU A 594 20.48 23.04 7.07
CA GLU A 594 21.03 24.36 7.38
C GLU A 594 20.00 25.50 7.25
N ALA A 595 19.18 25.53 6.19
CA ALA A 595 18.18 26.57 5.97
C ALA A 595 17.03 26.56 6.98
N ALA A 596 16.59 25.36 7.41
CA ALA A 596 15.61 25.20 8.48
C ALA A 596 16.13 25.71 9.84
N PHE A 597 17.47 25.74 10.02
CA PHE A 597 18.10 26.25 11.22
C PHE A 597 18.40 27.76 11.13
N ILE A 598 18.78 28.28 9.96
CA ILE A 598 19.04 29.72 9.72
C ILE A 598 17.79 30.58 9.97
N LEU A 599 16.59 30.08 9.64
CA LEU A 599 15.32 30.77 9.91
C LEU A 599 14.94 30.85 11.41
N THR A 600 15.57 30.03 12.25
CA THR A 600 15.48 30.09 13.72
C THR A 600 16.65 30.84 14.37
N SER A 601 17.68 31.21 13.62
CA SER A 601 18.98 31.64 14.14
C SER A 601 19.39 33.07 13.76
N THR A 602 18.51 33.89 13.17
CA THR A 602 18.78 35.33 12.94
C THR A 602 18.65 36.18 14.21
N HIS A 603 19.46 35.84 15.21
CA HIS A 603 20.04 36.72 16.22
C HIS A 603 21.27 35.96 16.73
N LEU A 604 22.46 36.57 16.66
CA LEU A 604 23.78 36.03 17.08
C LEU A 604 24.66 35.41 15.97
N MET A 605 25.24 36.32 15.17
CA MET A 605 26.66 36.39 14.74
C MET A 605 27.43 35.15 14.19
N GLY A 606 28.10 35.36 13.04
CA GLY A 606 29.57 35.40 13.00
C GLY A 606 30.40 34.18 12.52
N SER A 607 30.58 34.05 11.20
CA SER A 607 31.84 33.78 10.46
C SER A 607 32.82 32.62 10.82
N LYS A 608 33.22 31.94 9.71
CA LYS A 608 34.52 31.29 9.33
C LYS A 608 34.73 29.78 9.55
N ARG A 609 34.94 29.11 8.40
CA ARG A 609 35.45 27.73 8.19
C ARG A 609 36.99 27.69 8.25
N THR A 610 37.55 26.54 8.64
CA THR A 610 38.42 25.61 7.85
C THR A 610 39.43 24.88 8.75
N ARG A 611 39.54 23.53 8.61
CA ARG A 611 40.69 22.62 8.89
C ARG A 611 40.14 21.29 9.43
N THR A 612 39.63 20.39 8.57
CA THR A 612 38.69 19.35 9.04
C THR A 612 38.92 17.93 8.54
N GLU A 613 39.94 17.64 7.71
CA GLU A 613 40.05 16.27 7.15
C GLU A 613 41.14 15.40 7.78
N MET A 614 42.16 15.96 8.43
CA MET A 614 43.19 15.15 9.12
C MET A 614 42.93 14.94 10.63
N GLU A 615 42.28 15.87 11.33
CA GLU A 615 41.95 15.70 12.76
C GLU A 615 40.76 14.76 13.01
N ASN A 616 39.93 14.53 11.99
CA ASN A 616 38.70 13.73 12.14
C ASN A 616 39.00 12.25 12.29
N GLN A 617 40.11 11.75 11.76
CA GLN A 617 40.46 10.33 11.83
C GLN A 617 41.01 9.96 13.22
N GLU A 618 41.86 10.81 13.81
CA GLU A 618 42.33 10.67 15.20
C GLU A 618 41.22 10.87 16.26
N LYS A 619 40.23 11.74 15.98
CA LYS A 619 39.05 11.88 16.87
C LYS A 619 38.13 10.67 16.79
N MET A 620 37.99 10.03 15.63
CA MET A 620 37.10 8.88 15.44
C MET A 620 37.51 7.66 16.28
N ASP A 621 38.82 7.42 16.41
CA ASP A 621 39.35 6.33 17.26
C ASP A 621 39.11 6.57 18.75
N ARG A 622 39.03 7.84 19.19
CA ARG A 622 38.76 8.17 20.60
C ARG A 622 37.29 7.92 20.99
N PHE A 623 36.36 7.96 20.04
CA PHE A 623 34.93 7.73 20.28
C PHE A 623 34.45 6.31 19.91
N MET A 624 35.26 5.53 19.20
CA MET A 624 34.89 4.17 18.80
C MET A 624 34.50 3.27 19.98
N PRO A 625 35.21 3.29 21.14
CA PRO A 625 34.78 2.53 22.32
C PRO A 625 33.41 2.96 22.85
N MET A 626 33.05 4.24 22.71
CA MET A 626 31.72 4.72 23.09
C MET A 626 30.64 4.22 22.13
N PHE A 627 30.91 4.19 20.82
CA PHE A 627 29.98 3.63 19.83
C PHE A 627 29.81 2.11 19.99
N GLU A 628 30.89 1.39 20.32
CA GLU A 628 30.82 -0.03 20.66
C GLU A 628 30.01 -0.27 21.93
N HIS A 629 30.16 0.60 22.94
CA HIS A 629 29.32 0.57 24.14
C HIS A 629 27.85 0.82 23.82
N PHE A 630 27.52 1.84 23.01
CA PHE A 630 26.15 2.09 22.58
C PHE A 630 25.57 0.96 21.74
N ARG A 631 26.38 0.34 20.86
CA ARG A 631 25.98 -0.84 20.10
C ARG A 631 25.64 -2.00 21.04
N ALA A 632 26.52 -2.31 21.99
CA ALA A 632 26.28 -3.35 22.98
C ALA A 632 25.03 -3.07 23.84
N GLU A 633 24.80 -1.81 24.22
CA GLU A 633 23.60 -1.40 24.96
C GLU A 633 22.32 -1.54 24.11
N LEU A 634 22.38 -1.22 22.82
CA LEU A 634 21.26 -1.40 21.89
C LEU A 634 20.97 -2.88 21.59
N ASP A 635 22.02 -3.69 21.43
CA ASP A 635 21.92 -5.13 21.20
C ASP A 635 21.30 -5.81 22.45
N GLU A 636 21.80 -5.50 23.66
CA GLU A 636 21.20 -6.02 24.90
C GLU A 636 19.75 -5.57 25.07
N HIS A 637 19.42 -4.33 24.70
CA HIS A 637 18.02 -3.85 24.71
C HIS A 637 17.14 -4.63 23.72
N HIS A 638 17.66 -4.99 22.54
CA HIS A 638 16.93 -5.79 21.56
C HIS A 638 16.70 -7.21 22.07
N ASP A 639 17.76 -7.84 22.57
CA ASP A 639 17.72 -9.22 23.07
C ASP A 639 16.79 -9.34 24.28
N ARG A 640 16.89 -8.40 25.24
CA ARG A 640 15.99 -8.32 26.40
C ARG A 640 14.53 -8.17 25.97
N ARG A 641 14.24 -7.32 24.97
CA ARG A 641 12.88 -7.15 24.44
C ARG A 641 12.35 -8.44 23.79
N GLU A 642 13.19 -9.15 23.06
CA GLU A 642 12.82 -10.41 22.40
C GLU A 642 12.51 -11.51 23.41
N ARG A 643 13.37 -11.69 24.43
CA ARG A 643 13.15 -12.64 25.54
C ARG A 643 11.80 -12.42 26.22
N ILE A 644 11.50 -11.18 26.60
CA ILE A 644 10.23 -10.82 27.27
C ILE A 644 9.03 -11.08 26.34
N THR A 645 9.14 -10.72 25.06
CA THR A 645 8.05 -10.93 24.09
C THR A 645 7.77 -12.42 23.88
N LYS A 646 8.80 -13.25 23.85
CA LYS A 646 8.66 -14.71 23.73
C LYS A 646 7.99 -15.29 24.98
N ALA A 647 8.48 -14.95 26.17
CA ALA A 647 7.88 -15.39 27.43
C ALA A 647 6.39 -14.99 27.54
N SER A 648 6.05 -13.76 27.15
CA SER A 648 4.67 -13.26 27.11
C SER A 648 3.75 -14.12 26.23
N ARG A 649 4.22 -14.52 25.04
CA ARG A 649 3.48 -15.42 24.13
C ARG A 649 3.30 -16.82 24.73
N ASP A 650 4.34 -17.35 25.34
CA ASP A 650 4.31 -18.70 25.93
C ASP A 650 3.40 -18.75 27.16
N ILE A 651 3.42 -17.70 28.01
CA ILE A 651 2.48 -17.52 29.13
C ILE A 651 1.05 -17.44 28.61
N THR A 652 0.81 -16.67 27.54
CA THR A 652 -0.52 -16.58 26.90
C THR A 652 -0.99 -17.96 26.44
N ALA A 653 -0.14 -18.70 25.74
CA ALA A 653 -0.49 -20.02 25.21
C ALA A 653 -0.79 -21.04 26.33
N ALA A 654 -0.03 -21.03 27.42
CA ALA A 654 -0.26 -21.89 28.57
C ALA A 654 -1.54 -21.51 29.33
N SER A 655 -1.81 -20.22 29.50
CA SER A 655 -3.02 -19.70 30.18
C SER A 655 -4.29 -20.10 29.43
N LYS A 656 -4.30 -20.04 28.09
CA LYS A 656 -5.42 -20.55 27.28
C LYS A 656 -5.71 -22.03 27.49
N LYS A 657 -4.67 -22.84 27.62
CA LYS A 657 -4.82 -24.28 27.90
C LYS A 657 -5.42 -24.53 29.27
N ILE A 658 -5.03 -23.73 30.28
CA ILE A 658 -5.64 -23.76 31.61
C ILE A 658 -7.14 -23.43 31.52
N ILE A 659 -7.49 -22.34 30.83
CA ILE A 659 -8.89 -21.93 30.62
C ILE A 659 -9.70 -23.03 29.95
N PHE A 660 -9.18 -23.68 28.90
CA PHE A 660 -9.89 -24.77 28.23
C PHE A 660 -10.17 -25.97 29.14
N THR A 661 -9.25 -26.30 30.05
CA THR A 661 -9.50 -27.35 31.04
C THR A 661 -10.54 -26.90 32.07
N LEU A 662 -10.45 -25.64 32.55
CA LEU A 662 -11.40 -25.07 33.52
C LEU A 662 -12.81 -24.96 32.96
N GLN A 663 -12.97 -24.69 31.66
CA GLN A 663 -14.26 -24.69 30.97
C GLN A 663 -14.98 -26.05 30.96
N ARG A 664 -14.33 -27.13 31.40
CA ARG A 664 -14.95 -28.45 31.59
C ARG A 664 -15.50 -28.65 33.00
N VAL A 665 -15.13 -27.79 33.96
CA VAL A 665 -15.70 -27.77 35.30
C VAL A 665 -17.15 -27.29 35.21
N ARG A 666 -18.03 -27.86 36.04
CA ARG A 666 -19.48 -27.58 36.04
C ARG A 666 -20.00 -27.10 37.39
N THR A 667 -19.14 -27.15 38.41
CA THR A 667 -19.44 -26.76 39.78
C THR A 667 -18.96 -25.34 40.05
N LEU A 668 -19.73 -24.60 40.84
CA LEU A 668 -19.40 -23.26 41.34
C LEU A 668 -19.27 -23.32 42.86
N ASN A 669 -18.34 -22.54 43.43
CA ASN A 669 -18.06 -22.48 44.86
C ASN A 669 -17.61 -23.83 45.45
N LEU A 670 -16.80 -24.56 44.69
CA LEU A 670 -16.23 -25.86 45.07
C LEU A 670 -14.81 -25.96 44.53
N LEU A 671 -13.96 -26.73 45.22
CA LEU A 671 -12.60 -27.00 44.77
C LEU A 671 -12.58 -27.62 43.38
N ILE A 672 -11.60 -27.22 42.56
CA ILE A 672 -11.42 -27.76 41.21
C ILE A 672 -11.16 -29.27 41.29
N PRO A 673 -11.83 -30.10 40.46
CA PRO A 673 -11.62 -31.54 40.47
C PRO A 673 -10.16 -31.94 40.27
N GLN A 674 -9.69 -32.95 41.01
CA GLN A 674 -8.27 -33.38 41.00
C GLN A 674 -7.74 -33.72 39.60
N HIS A 675 -8.58 -34.25 38.70
CA HIS A 675 -8.18 -34.55 37.32
C HIS A 675 -7.85 -33.27 36.53
N ALA A 676 -8.60 -32.18 36.73
CA ALA A 676 -8.37 -30.90 36.09
C ALA A 676 -7.14 -30.20 36.68
N VAL A 677 -6.94 -30.28 38.00
CA VAL A 677 -5.72 -29.82 38.68
C VAL A 677 -4.49 -30.53 38.12
N LYS A 678 -4.53 -31.86 37.99
CA LYS A 678 -3.44 -32.66 37.42
C LYS A 678 -3.17 -32.30 35.96
N ALA A 679 -4.20 -32.09 35.14
CA ALA A 679 -4.06 -31.71 33.73
C ALA A 679 -3.44 -30.31 33.55
N ASN A 680 -3.78 -29.37 34.43
CA ASN A 680 -3.29 -27.99 34.37
C ASN A 680 -1.91 -27.78 35.00
N LYS A 681 -1.44 -28.71 35.86
CA LYS A 681 -0.14 -28.61 36.55
C LYS A 681 1.01 -28.27 35.59
N GLN A 682 1.12 -28.99 34.47
CA GLN A 682 2.17 -28.76 33.47
C GLN A 682 2.15 -27.34 32.87
N TYR A 683 0.98 -26.70 32.79
CA TYR A 683 0.84 -25.36 32.23
C TYR A 683 1.19 -24.30 33.27
N TYR A 684 0.82 -24.52 34.53
CA TYR A 684 1.30 -23.69 35.64
C TYR A 684 2.83 -23.77 35.76
N ASP A 685 3.42 -24.97 35.69
CA ASP A 685 4.86 -25.16 35.72
C ASP A 685 5.55 -24.42 34.55
N ALA A 686 4.94 -24.46 33.35
CA ALA A 686 5.44 -23.72 32.19
C ALA A 686 5.36 -22.20 32.40
N ILE A 687 4.27 -21.68 32.95
CA ILE A 687 4.12 -20.25 33.26
C ILE A 687 5.16 -19.84 34.31
N THR A 688 5.33 -20.59 35.40
CA THR A 688 6.35 -20.36 36.43
C THR A 688 7.74 -20.29 35.83
N ALA A 689 8.08 -21.21 34.92
CA ALA A 689 9.38 -21.22 34.25
C ALA A 689 9.59 -19.95 33.40
N GLN A 690 8.57 -19.52 32.65
CA GLN A 690 8.67 -18.30 31.83
C GLN A 690 8.74 -17.04 32.70
N VAL A 691 7.91 -16.93 33.73
CA VAL A 691 7.91 -15.81 34.67
C VAL A 691 9.26 -15.67 35.36
N SER A 692 9.79 -16.78 35.91
CA SER A 692 11.14 -16.82 36.51
C SER A 692 12.25 -16.46 35.53
N ALA A 693 12.11 -16.80 34.24
CA ALA A 693 13.13 -16.51 33.24
C ALA A 693 13.24 -15.02 32.90
N VAL A 694 12.13 -14.26 32.96
CA VAL A 694 12.09 -12.84 32.54
C VAL A 694 11.83 -11.85 33.67
N SER A 695 11.62 -12.31 34.91
CA SER A 695 11.32 -11.43 36.05
C SER A 695 12.39 -10.36 36.27
N LYS A 696 13.68 -10.74 36.23
CA LYS A 696 14.82 -9.82 36.35
C LYS A 696 14.89 -8.83 35.18
N ASP A 697 14.55 -9.30 33.99
CA ASP A 697 14.45 -8.49 32.77
C ASP A 697 13.28 -7.49 32.82
N LEU A 698 12.44 -7.51 33.85
CA LEU A 698 11.38 -6.53 34.10
C LEU A 698 11.69 -5.61 35.28
N GLN A 699 12.93 -5.61 35.78
CA GLN A 699 13.39 -4.74 36.87
C GLN A 699 14.48 -3.76 36.41
N GLY A 700 14.77 -2.78 37.28
CA GLY A 700 15.87 -1.82 37.09
C GLY A 700 15.52 -0.56 36.32
N LEU A 701 16.54 0.24 35.98
CA LEU A 701 16.38 1.45 35.18
C LEU A 701 15.80 1.10 33.81
N ASN A 702 14.81 1.87 33.35
CA ASN A 702 14.09 1.69 32.08
C ASN A 702 13.21 0.43 31.97
N ALA A 703 12.95 -0.30 33.06
CA ALA A 703 12.02 -1.45 33.06
C ALA A 703 10.65 -1.12 32.43
N TRP A 704 10.15 0.10 32.65
CA TRP A 704 8.90 0.60 32.07
C TRP A 704 8.80 0.46 30.54
N ARG A 705 9.94 0.44 29.82
CA ARG A 705 9.97 0.27 28.36
C ARG A 705 9.55 -1.13 27.90
N TYR A 706 9.63 -2.11 28.80
CA TYR A 706 9.34 -3.51 28.51
C TYR A 706 7.99 -3.99 29.07
N ASN A 707 7.32 -3.16 29.89
CA ASN A 707 6.02 -3.50 30.47
C ASN A 707 5.00 -3.90 29.41
N ARG A 708 4.97 -3.19 28.28
CA ARG A 708 4.01 -3.47 27.20
C ARG A 708 4.25 -4.81 26.50
N GLN A 709 5.46 -5.35 26.56
CA GLN A 709 5.83 -6.62 25.93
C GLN A 709 5.34 -7.80 26.77
N ILE A 710 5.32 -7.66 28.10
CA ILE A 710 4.81 -8.70 29.02
C ILE A 710 3.29 -8.61 29.26
N THR A 711 2.70 -7.42 29.07
CA THR A 711 1.26 -7.13 29.23
C THR A 711 0.34 -8.22 28.67
N GLY A 712 0.56 -8.72 27.45
CA GLY A 712 -0.29 -9.75 26.84
C GLY A 712 -0.33 -11.05 27.65
N GLY A 713 0.83 -11.53 28.10
CA GLY A 713 0.93 -12.70 28.98
C GLY A 713 0.29 -12.45 30.35
N CYS A 714 0.48 -11.27 30.94
CA CYS A 714 -0.14 -10.91 32.22
C CYS A 714 -1.67 -10.88 32.14
N GLN A 715 -2.25 -10.34 31.06
CA GLN A 715 -3.70 -10.28 30.88
C GLN A 715 -4.33 -11.67 30.73
N GLU A 716 -3.74 -12.54 29.92
CA GLU A 716 -4.27 -13.90 29.72
C GLU A 716 -4.07 -14.78 30.96
N TRP A 717 -2.95 -14.62 31.67
CA TRP A 717 -2.77 -15.27 32.97
C TRP A 717 -3.79 -14.78 33.99
N MET A 718 -4.06 -13.46 34.00
CA MET A 718 -5.06 -12.85 34.87
C MET A 718 -6.44 -13.44 34.57
N GLU A 719 -6.84 -13.54 33.31
CA GLU A 719 -8.10 -14.17 32.89
C GLU A 719 -8.22 -15.61 33.43
N ALA A 720 -7.18 -16.44 33.27
CA ALA A 720 -7.16 -17.81 33.76
C ALA A 720 -7.25 -17.88 35.30
N ALA A 721 -6.46 -17.05 36.00
CA ALA A 721 -6.43 -17.01 37.46
C ALA A 721 -7.74 -16.51 38.07
N CYS A 722 -8.33 -15.47 37.47
CA CYS A 722 -9.63 -14.92 37.86
C CYS A 722 -10.74 -15.94 37.64
N PHE A 723 -10.76 -16.62 36.49
CA PHE A 723 -11.78 -17.62 36.19
C PHE A 723 -11.69 -18.82 37.14
N GLN A 724 -10.49 -19.34 37.41
CA GLN A 724 -10.33 -20.41 38.41
C GLN A 724 -10.80 -19.96 39.79
N HIS A 725 -10.36 -18.79 40.24
CA HIS A 725 -10.75 -18.27 41.56
C HIS A 725 -12.27 -18.14 41.66
N TYR A 726 -12.92 -17.60 40.64
CA TYR A 726 -14.38 -17.49 40.61
C TYR A 726 -15.07 -18.86 40.67
N LEU A 727 -14.54 -19.89 39.99
CA LEU A 727 -15.09 -21.24 40.11
C LEU A 727 -14.98 -21.81 41.54
N GLU A 728 -13.89 -21.52 42.24
CA GLU A 728 -13.61 -22.02 43.59
C GLU A 728 -14.38 -21.28 44.69
N THR A 729 -14.54 -19.96 44.56
CA THR A 729 -15.02 -19.09 45.65
C THR A 729 -16.27 -18.28 45.31
N ALA A 730 -16.68 -18.26 44.05
CA ALA A 730 -17.71 -17.34 43.53
C ALA A 730 -17.45 -15.86 43.88
N SER A 731 -16.19 -15.46 43.96
CA SER A 731 -15.73 -14.09 44.16
C SER A 731 -14.73 -13.65 43.10
N LEU A 732 -14.58 -12.34 42.91
CA LEU A 732 -13.54 -11.79 42.04
C LEU A 732 -12.19 -11.81 42.75
N LEU A 733 -11.13 -12.17 42.03
CA LEU A 733 -9.77 -12.12 42.57
C LEU A 733 -9.32 -10.65 42.67
N SER A 734 -8.99 -10.20 43.89
CA SER A 734 -8.54 -8.82 44.11
C SER A 734 -7.22 -8.53 43.39
N HIS A 735 -6.92 -7.25 43.13
CA HIS A 735 -5.66 -6.85 42.50
C HIS A 735 -4.45 -7.23 43.37
N ASP A 736 -4.54 -7.04 44.69
CA ASP A 736 -3.46 -7.37 45.63
C ASP A 736 -3.19 -8.88 45.68
N ASP A 737 -4.24 -9.70 45.76
CA ASP A 737 -4.10 -11.16 45.76
C ASP A 737 -3.56 -11.67 44.43
N ALA A 738 -4.01 -11.09 43.30
CA ALA A 738 -3.51 -11.43 41.98
C ALA A 738 -2.03 -11.03 41.81
N ALA A 739 -1.65 -9.85 42.29
CA ALA A 739 -0.27 -9.39 42.26
C ALA A 739 0.63 -10.27 43.12
N GLN A 740 0.15 -10.71 44.29
CA GLN A 740 0.87 -11.65 45.14
C GLN A 740 1.04 -13.02 44.44
N LYS A 741 -0.03 -13.59 43.89
CA LYS A 741 0.03 -14.87 43.15
C LYS A 741 0.97 -14.81 41.95
N LEU A 742 0.97 -13.72 41.18
CA LEU A 742 1.88 -13.55 40.04
C LEU A 742 3.35 -13.45 40.48
N LYS A 743 3.59 -12.82 41.63
CA LYS A 743 4.93 -12.71 42.21
C LYS A 743 5.45 -14.06 42.71
N GLU A 744 4.59 -14.89 43.29
CA GLU A 744 4.94 -16.23 43.79
C GLU A 744 5.38 -17.21 42.68
N LEU A 745 5.09 -16.91 41.42
CA LEU A 745 5.57 -17.66 40.24
C LEU A 745 7.08 -17.49 39.96
N ASP A 746 7.77 -16.65 40.73
CA ASP A 746 9.22 -16.54 40.77
C ASP A 746 9.72 -16.58 42.22
N PRO A 747 9.80 -17.77 42.84
CA PRO A 747 10.11 -17.90 44.27
C PRO A 747 11.52 -17.43 44.64
N ASN A 748 12.44 -17.38 43.66
CA ASN A 748 13.85 -17.03 43.86
C ASN A 748 14.23 -15.66 43.27
N GLY A 749 13.25 -14.89 42.80
CA GLY A 749 13.51 -13.63 42.11
C GLY A 749 12.47 -12.55 42.40
N PRO A 750 12.55 -11.41 41.70
CA PRO A 750 11.74 -10.24 41.99
C PRO A 750 10.27 -10.39 41.58
N GLY A 751 9.92 -11.40 40.77
CA GLY A 751 8.59 -11.56 40.19
C GLY A 751 8.22 -10.50 39.17
N ILE A 752 7.01 -10.64 38.60
CA ILE A 752 6.44 -9.67 37.66
C ILE A 752 5.44 -8.78 38.41
N ARG A 753 5.56 -7.47 38.23
CA ARG A 753 4.60 -6.51 38.80
C ARG A 753 3.33 -6.48 37.93
N LEU A 754 2.22 -6.93 38.50
CA LEU A 754 0.90 -6.80 37.86
C LEU A 754 0.42 -5.35 37.90
N SER A 755 0.23 -4.73 36.74
CA SER A 755 -0.33 -3.38 36.66
C SER A 755 -1.85 -3.40 36.95
N PRO A 756 -2.42 -2.34 37.55
CA PRO A 756 -3.88 -2.23 37.69
C PRO A 756 -4.60 -2.28 36.35
N GLU A 757 -3.98 -1.75 35.28
CA GLU A 757 -4.52 -1.79 33.92
C GLU A 757 -4.65 -3.22 33.40
N ASP A 758 -3.61 -4.05 33.55
CA ASP A 758 -3.63 -5.45 33.12
C ASP A 758 -4.61 -6.28 33.94
N TRP A 759 -4.77 -5.97 35.24
CA TRP A 759 -5.79 -6.59 36.08
C TRP A 759 -7.19 -6.27 35.56
N VAL A 760 -7.52 -4.99 35.33
CA VAL A 760 -8.83 -4.58 34.77
C VAL A 760 -9.08 -5.24 33.42
N LEU A 761 -8.09 -5.26 32.52
CA LEU A 761 -8.23 -5.85 31.18
C LEU A 761 -8.41 -7.38 31.22
N GLY A 762 -7.79 -8.08 32.19
CA GLY A 762 -8.05 -9.50 32.43
C GLY A 762 -9.43 -9.77 33.03
N VAL A 763 -9.94 -8.89 33.90
CA VAL A 763 -11.31 -8.97 34.41
C VAL A 763 -12.35 -8.78 33.30
N TYR A 764 -12.09 -7.87 32.34
CA TYR A 764 -12.92 -7.74 31.15
C TYR A 764 -12.99 -9.05 30.36
N ASP A 765 -11.86 -9.70 30.08
CA ASP A 765 -11.83 -10.94 29.29
C ASP A 765 -12.52 -12.10 30.02
N MET A 766 -12.35 -12.19 31.35
CA MET A 766 -13.01 -13.19 32.18
C MET A 766 -14.54 -13.20 31.98
N THR A 767 -15.17 -12.07 31.66
CA THR A 767 -16.62 -12.02 31.37
C THR A 767 -17.04 -12.90 30.19
N GLY A 768 -16.15 -13.07 29.19
CA GLY A 768 -16.35 -14.00 28.09
C GLY A 768 -16.32 -15.46 28.55
N GLU A 769 -15.43 -15.79 29.49
CA GLU A 769 -15.33 -17.15 30.04
C GLU A 769 -16.50 -17.47 30.98
N LEU A 770 -16.99 -16.50 31.76
CA LEU A 770 -18.24 -16.64 32.52
C LEU A 770 -19.45 -16.85 31.61
N MET A 771 -19.52 -16.13 30.47
CA MET A 771 -20.56 -16.37 29.46
C MET A 771 -20.50 -17.80 28.92
N ARG A 772 -19.32 -18.27 28.50
CA ARG A 772 -19.17 -19.66 28.00
C ARG A 772 -19.55 -20.68 29.06
N PHE A 773 -19.12 -20.48 30.30
CA PHE A 773 -19.46 -21.34 31.43
C PHE A 773 -20.97 -21.38 31.66
N ALA A 774 -21.63 -20.21 31.73
CA ALA A 774 -23.07 -20.11 31.93
C ALA A 774 -23.88 -20.76 30.79
N ILE A 775 -23.53 -20.49 29.53
CA ILE A 775 -24.20 -21.07 28.37
C ILE A 775 -24.03 -22.59 28.35
N THR A 776 -22.82 -23.08 28.59
CA THR A 776 -22.53 -24.52 28.56
C THR A 776 -23.23 -25.26 29.71
N ALA A 777 -23.27 -24.65 30.90
CA ALA A 777 -24.03 -25.18 32.03
C ALA A 777 -25.53 -25.23 31.69
N MET A 778 -26.13 -24.12 31.23
CA MET A 778 -27.54 -24.10 30.82
C MET A 778 -27.87 -25.11 29.73
N ALA A 779 -26.98 -25.32 28.76
CA ALA A 779 -27.15 -26.33 27.71
C ALA A 779 -27.12 -27.77 28.24
N THR A 780 -26.39 -28.01 29.35
CA THR A 780 -26.20 -29.36 29.90
C THR A 780 -27.20 -29.70 31.01
N SER A 781 -27.42 -28.78 31.97
CA SER A 781 -28.26 -29.00 33.15
C SER A 781 -29.64 -28.34 33.06
N GLY A 782 -29.88 -27.48 32.07
CA GLY A 782 -31.14 -26.75 31.94
C GLY A 782 -31.31 -25.60 32.94
N GLU A 783 -30.31 -25.33 33.79
CA GLU A 783 -30.37 -24.30 34.83
C GLU A 783 -29.11 -23.44 34.81
N LEU A 784 -29.23 -22.18 35.24
CA LEU A 784 -28.08 -21.32 35.48
C LEU A 784 -27.29 -21.81 36.71
N PRO A 785 -25.95 -21.80 36.67
CA PRO A 785 -25.15 -22.09 37.85
C PRO A 785 -25.46 -21.09 38.97
N SER A 786 -25.94 -21.61 40.10
CA SER A 786 -26.37 -20.85 41.25
C SER A 786 -25.58 -21.26 42.49
N ILE A 787 -25.38 -20.30 43.40
CA ILE A 787 -24.75 -20.56 44.70
C ILE A 787 -25.84 -21.10 45.61
N LYS A 788 -25.72 -22.35 46.08
CA LYS A 788 -26.60 -22.89 47.11
C LYS A 788 -26.16 -22.34 48.46
N SER A 789 -27.03 -21.58 49.14
CA SER A 789 -26.79 -21.24 50.55
C SER A 789 -26.82 -22.52 51.40
N PRO A 790 -25.95 -22.69 52.40
CA PRO A 790 -26.08 -23.78 53.35
C PRO A 790 -27.43 -23.65 54.05
N SER A 791 -28.19 -24.74 54.08
CA SER A 791 -29.48 -24.85 54.74
C SER A 791 -29.37 -24.49 56.23
N SER A 792 -30.01 -23.41 56.66
CA SER A 792 -30.45 -23.29 58.05
C SER A 792 -31.75 -24.09 58.19
N SER A 793 -31.64 -25.31 58.68
CA SER A 793 -32.73 -25.94 59.42
C SER A 793 -33.11 -25.04 60.61
N GLU A 794 -34.42 -24.94 60.87
CA GLU A 794 -35.06 -24.22 61.99
C GLU A 794 -35.42 -22.73 61.76
N ALA A 795 -36.60 -22.50 61.16
CA ALA A 795 -37.66 -21.66 61.72
C ALA A 795 -38.84 -21.61 60.72
N MET A 796 -40.02 -22.07 61.16
CA MET A 796 -41.29 -21.80 60.49
C MET A 796 -41.62 -20.32 60.68
N ASP A 797 -41.53 -19.53 59.63
CA ASP A 797 -42.26 -18.26 59.53
C ASP A 797 -42.78 -18.09 58.10
N VAL A 798 -44.09 -18.30 57.97
CA VAL A 798 -44.86 -18.21 56.73
C VAL A 798 -45.30 -16.76 56.59
N ASP A 799 -44.41 -15.87 56.16
CA ASP A 799 -44.80 -14.54 55.61
C ASP A 799 -43.70 -13.75 54.88
N ASN A 800 -42.57 -14.36 54.47
CA ASN A 800 -41.52 -13.64 53.74
C ASN A 800 -40.89 -14.41 52.57
N ALA A 801 -41.70 -15.16 51.84
CA ALA A 801 -41.26 -16.06 50.76
C ALA A 801 -40.96 -15.37 49.40
N ALA A 802 -41.14 -14.05 49.27
CA ALA A 802 -41.13 -13.39 47.95
C ALA A 802 -39.79 -12.76 47.50
N THR A 803 -38.72 -12.75 48.31
CA THR A 803 -37.48 -12.04 47.89
C THR A 803 -36.16 -12.58 48.46
N ARG A 804 -35.87 -13.88 48.30
CA ARG A 804 -34.47 -14.36 48.33
C ARG A 804 -34.05 -14.78 46.92
N GLN A 805 -33.63 -13.81 46.11
CA GLN A 805 -33.08 -14.08 44.79
C GLN A 805 -31.78 -14.88 44.95
N GLN A 806 -31.77 -16.13 44.49
CA GLN A 806 -30.60 -17.00 44.55
C GLN A 806 -29.47 -16.39 43.69
N ARG A 807 -28.34 -16.02 44.31
CA ARG A 807 -27.17 -15.47 43.62
C ARG A 807 -26.66 -16.48 42.58
N ASN A 808 -26.54 -16.04 41.33
CA ASN A 808 -26.13 -16.86 40.20
C ASN A 808 -25.16 -16.09 39.30
N VAL A 809 -24.55 -16.81 38.35
CA VAL A 809 -23.52 -16.25 37.45
C VAL A 809 -24.02 -15.03 36.68
N LEU A 810 -25.29 -14.98 36.26
CA LEU A 810 -25.83 -13.84 35.53
C LEU A 810 -25.92 -12.59 36.43
N THR A 811 -26.32 -12.75 37.69
CA THR A 811 -26.34 -11.65 38.67
C THR A 811 -24.93 -11.09 38.88
N ASP A 812 -23.92 -11.96 38.97
CA ASP A 812 -22.52 -11.54 39.12
C ASP A 812 -21.99 -10.85 37.86
N MET A 813 -22.31 -11.36 36.67
CA MET A 813 -21.96 -10.74 35.39
C MET A 813 -22.59 -9.35 35.22
N ARG A 814 -23.83 -9.15 35.68
CA ARG A 814 -24.49 -7.82 35.72
C ARG A 814 -23.79 -6.88 36.69
N GLY A 815 -23.37 -7.38 37.86
CA GLY A 815 -22.56 -6.61 38.81
C GLY A 815 -21.22 -6.17 38.21
N LEU A 816 -20.52 -7.07 37.52
CA LEU A 816 -19.28 -6.76 36.80
C LEU A 816 -19.51 -5.73 35.70
N ARG A 817 -20.59 -5.88 34.92
CA ARG A 817 -20.96 -4.89 33.88
C ARG A 817 -21.14 -3.50 34.46
N ALA A 818 -21.94 -3.37 35.53
CA ALA A 818 -22.19 -2.09 36.17
C ALA A 818 -20.90 -1.44 36.71
N ALA A 819 -20.04 -2.23 37.35
CA ALA A 819 -18.76 -1.74 37.87
C ALA A 819 -17.79 -1.32 36.76
N LEU A 820 -17.71 -2.09 35.67
CA LEU A 820 -16.81 -1.81 34.55
C LEU A 820 -17.31 -0.64 33.68
N GLU A 821 -18.62 -0.54 33.41
CA GLU A 821 -19.22 0.60 32.69
C GLU A 821 -19.08 1.92 33.46
N GLY A 822 -19.04 1.86 34.80
CA GLY A 822 -18.79 3.02 35.66
C GLY A 822 -17.32 3.43 35.75
N LEU A 823 -16.39 2.68 35.18
CA LEU A 823 -14.95 2.96 35.26
C LEU A 823 -14.57 4.08 34.27
N ASP A 824 -14.10 5.22 34.81
CA ASP A 824 -13.46 6.24 33.97
C ASP A 824 -12.06 5.78 33.56
N THR A 825 -11.90 5.48 32.27
CA THR A 825 -10.64 4.99 31.69
C THR A 825 -9.77 6.12 31.13
N GLY A 826 -10.23 7.38 31.18
CA GLY A 826 -9.50 8.54 30.69
C GLY A 826 -9.18 8.49 29.19
N PHE A 827 -7.98 8.94 28.81
CA PHE A 827 -7.50 8.96 27.43
C PHE A 827 -6.16 8.23 27.31
N GLY A 828 -5.97 7.46 26.25
CA GLY A 828 -4.70 6.78 25.97
C GLY A 828 -4.85 5.33 25.52
N PRO A 829 -3.75 4.56 25.50
CA PRO A 829 -3.76 3.15 25.08
C PRO A 829 -4.70 2.27 25.91
N PHE A 830 -4.69 2.42 27.23
CA PHE A 830 -5.58 1.69 28.14
C PHE A 830 -7.07 1.97 27.84
N ALA A 831 -7.46 3.24 27.69
CA ALA A 831 -8.83 3.63 27.34
C ALA A 831 -9.30 3.00 26.02
N LYS A 832 -8.41 2.93 25.03
CA LYS A 832 -8.69 2.27 23.75
C LYS A 832 -8.93 0.77 23.94
N ASP A 833 -8.05 0.08 24.66
CA ASP A 833 -8.15 -1.37 24.88
C ASP A 833 -9.37 -1.72 25.74
N ALA A 834 -9.64 -0.94 26.79
CA ALA A 834 -10.84 -1.04 27.62
C ALA A 834 -12.12 -0.81 26.80
N SER A 835 -12.17 0.18 25.90
CA SER A 835 -13.35 0.43 25.05
C SER A 835 -13.69 -0.73 24.12
N MET A 836 -12.67 -1.44 23.63
CA MET A 836 -12.87 -2.62 22.78
C MET A 836 -13.42 -3.79 23.60
N LYS A 837 -12.84 -4.05 24.78
CA LYS A 837 -13.28 -5.12 25.67
C LYS A 837 -14.64 -4.85 26.33
N MET A 838 -14.98 -3.57 26.54
CA MET A 838 -16.31 -3.14 27.02
C MET A 838 -17.42 -3.69 26.13
N ARG A 839 -17.28 -3.55 24.80
CA ARG A 839 -18.26 -4.05 23.84
C ARG A 839 -18.39 -5.58 23.89
N VAL A 840 -17.27 -6.27 24.08
CA VAL A 840 -17.25 -7.74 24.21
C VAL A 840 -17.98 -8.17 25.48
N MET A 841 -17.68 -7.53 26.61
CA MET A 841 -18.35 -7.79 27.89
C MET A 841 -19.85 -7.53 27.81
N GLN A 842 -20.29 -6.40 27.24
CA GLN A 842 -21.72 -6.10 27.04
C GLN A 842 -22.42 -7.21 26.24
N THR A 843 -21.79 -7.62 25.13
CA THR A 843 -22.29 -8.72 24.30
C THR A 843 -22.33 -10.04 25.08
N SER A 844 -21.34 -10.32 25.91
CA SER A 844 -21.27 -11.54 26.73
C SER A 844 -22.42 -11.63 27.72
N VAL A 845 -22.75 -10.53 28.41
CA VAL A 845 -23.90 -10.45 29.34
C VAL A 845 -25.20 -10.66 28.58
N GLU A 846 -25.40 -9.93 27.47
CA GLU A 846 -26.61 -10.03 26.65
C GLU A 846 -26.85 -11.45 26.12
N LYS A 847 -25.78 -12.17 25.75
CA LYS A 847 -25.89 -13.55 25.28
C LYS A 847 -26.40 -14.50 26.36
N VAL A 848 -25.95 -14.34 27.60
CA VAL A 848 -26.46 -15.15 28.73
C VAL A 848 -27.91 -14.80 29.03
N GLU A 849 -28.28 -13.51 28.99
CA GLU A 849 -29.66 -13.06 29.19
C GLU A 849 -30.62 -13.63 28.14
N LYS A 850 -30.22 -13.57 26.86
CA LYS A 850 -31.00 -14.16 25.75
C LYS A 850 -31.13 -15.68 25.88
N ALA A 851 -30.04 -16.36 26.25
CA ALA A 851 -30.06 -17.81 26.45
C ALA A 851 -30.99 -18.21 27.60
N LEU A 852 -30.97 -17.48 28.71
CA LEU A 852 -31.89 -17.68 29.83
C LEU A 852 -33.35 -17.39 29.44
N TYR A 853 -33.60 -16.28 28.73
CA TYR A 853 -34.93 -15.95 28.25
C TYR A 853 -35.50 -17.05 27.34
N GLY A 854 -34.69 -17.55 26.39
CA GLY A 854 -35.06 -18.67 25.54
C GLY A 854 -35.30 -19.97 26.31
N LEU A 855 -34.63 -20.17 27.45
CA LEU A 855 -34.85 -21.30 28.36
C LEU A 855 -36.19 -21.20 29.10
N ILE A 856 -36.53 -20.02 29.62
CA ILE A 856 -37.78 -19.78 30.34
C ILE A 856 -39.00 -19.84 29.40
N VAL A 857 -38.89 -19.31 28.19
CA VAL A 857 -40.02 -19.17 27.26
C VAL A 857 -40.34 -20.44 26.46
N ARG A 858 -39.35 -21.29 26.14
CA ARG A 858 -39.56 -22.45 25.23
C ARG A 858 -40.02 -23.76 25.90
N GLY A 859 -40.18 -23.83 27.22
CA GLY A 859 -40.65 -25.05 27.91
C GLY A 859 -39.65 -26.21 27.90
N ALA A 860 -39.85 -27.18 28.81
CA ALA A 860 -38.89 -28.21 29.23
C ALA A 860 -38.63 -29.37 28.24
N GLU A 861 -38.94 -29.22 26.94
CA GLU A 861 -38.67 -30.25 25.94
C GLU A 861 -37.37 -29.93 25.17
N ARG A 862 -36.25 -30.45 25.66
CA ARG A 862 -34.96 -30.34 24.96
C ARG A 862 -34.21 -31.68 24.91
N PRO A 863 -33.76 -32.11 23.71
CA PRO A 863 -32.86 -33.24 23.58
C PRO A 863 -31.50 -32.97 24.26
N LYS A 864 -30.86 -34.03 24.75
CA LYS A 864 -29.51 -33.99 25.32
C LYS A 864 -28.53 -33.46 24.26
N GLY A 865 -27.85 -32.33 24.53
CA GLY A 865 -26.92 -31.69 23.59
C GLY A 865 -27.47 -30.48 22.81
N TRP A 866 -28.68 -30.01 23.13
CA TRP A 866 -29.24 -28.79 22.54
C TRP A 866 -28.43 -27.54 22.91
N MET A 867 -28.14 -26.68 21.93
CA MET A 867 -27.44 -25.40 22.11
C MET A 867 -28.42 -24.23 21.98
N PRO A 868 -28.38 -23.23 22.89
CA PRO A 868 -29.22 -22.03 22.76
C PRO A 868 -28.98 -21.28 21.46
N GLU A 869 -30.05 -20.99 20.72
CA GLU A 869 -29.99 -20.08 19.57
C GLU A 869 -29.68 -18.67 20.07
N VAL A 870 -28.43 -18.24 19.83
CA VAL A 870 -27.99 -16.88 20.10
C VAL A 870 -27.82 -16.19 18.75
N GLU A 871 -28.84 -15.47 18.28
CA GLU A 871 -28.75 -14.71 17.03
C GLU A 871 -27.59 -13.70 17.09
N GLY A 872 -26.71 -13.73 16.08
CA GLY A 872 -25.62 -12.77 15.93
C GLY A 872 -24.24 -13.31 15.50
N GLY A 873 -24.16 -14.49 14.88
CA GLY A 873 -22.89 -15.00 14.34
C GLY A 873 -23.11 -15.87 13.11
N GLY A 874 -22.77 -15.36 11.93
CA GLY A 874 -22.77 -16.15 10.70
C GLY A 874 -21.84 -17.36 10.82
N GLY A 875 -22.41 -18.55 10.61
CA GLY A 875 -21.77 -19.72 10.01
C GLY A 875 -20.49 -20.26 10.66
N ARG A 876 -20.65 -21.15 11.63
CA ARG A 876 -19.88 -22.41 11.67
C ARG A 876 -20.61 -23.42 12.55
N ALA A 877 -21.26 -24.39 11.91
CA ALA A 877 -21.61 -25.64 12.59
C ALA A 877 -20.30 -26.29 13.04
N VAL A 878 -20.14 -26.48 14.35
CA VAL A 878 -19.12 -27.38 14.88
C VAL A 878 -19.79 -28.75 14.89
N GLU A 879 -19.43 -29.59 13.93
CA GLU A 879 -19.68 -31.03 14.06
C GLU A 879 -18.95 -31.51 15.32
N VAL A 880 -19.72 -32.03 16.27
CA VAL A 880 -19.21 -32.80 17.40
C VAL A 880 -19.36 -34.25 16.99
N GLU A 881 -18.29 -34.85 16.46
CA GLU A 881 -18.17 -36.31 16.46
C GLU A 881 -17.96 -36.77 17.91
N GLY A 882 -18.59 -37.91 18.23
CA GLY A 882 -18.72 -38.48 19.58
C GLY A 882 -17.45 -39.06 20.18
#